data_AF-A0A0L0KJJ7-F1
#
_entry.id   AF-A0A0L0KJJ7-F1
#
_cell.length_a   1.000
_cell.length_b   1.000
_cell.length_c   1.000
_cell.angle_alpha   90.00
_cell.angle_beta   90.00
_cell.angle_gamma   90.00
#
_symmetry.space_group_name_H-M   'P 1'
#
loop_
_entity.id
_entity.type
_entity.pdbx_description
1 polymer ?
#
loop_
_entity_poly.entity_id
_entity_poly.type
_entity_poly.pdbx_seq_one_letter_code
_entity_poly.pdbx_strand_id
1 'polypeptide(L)'
;MSDSVEKYVEALRSSLKEIDRLRKQNEQLATAKVEPVAIVGIGCRFPGGVSSPSDLWDVLVGGVDAISGFPVDRGWDLTDGGSGKGGFLHDAAEFDAGFFGISPREALAMDPQQRLLLETAWEALERARIDPHSLKGSKTGVYAGLMYHDYSEPLRAAADEIGGILGIGTAGSVLSGRVAYTLGLEGPAVTVDTACSSSLVALHLAAQALRSGECDLALAGGVTVMATPGAFAEQGGVARDGRCKSFAASADGTGWAEGSALVVVERLSDAQRNGHQVLAVVRGSAINQDGASNGLTAPNGPSQQRVIRQALASAGLTAAEVDVVEAHGTGTRLGDPIEAQALLATYGQGRPEGRPLWLGSLKSNIGHTQGAAGVGGVIKMVLAMQHGQLPRTLHVGEPTPEVDWSAGAVELLTEQRSWPVVDRPWRAGVSSFGVSGTNAHVILEQAPEVEPVSDVDVVAPVVSPVVVPWVLSARSELALREQARRLLAHVEAGPGLDPVDVGAALVSTRASLEHRAVVLGTGRDELIAGLAGLAAGEPGAGVVAGQGVAGGRGVVFVFPGQGSQWVGMARGLLAVSPVFAERMGECARALVPFVEWDLLEVLGDEGALARVDVVQPVLWAVMVSLARVWQSLGVTPAAVVGHSQGEIAAACVAGGLSLADAARVSAVRSRMIARSLAGRGGMVSVGLPLAEVELLIV
;
A
#
# COMPACT_ATOMS: atom_id res chain seq x y z
N MET A 1 -25.85 34.53 55.73
CA MET A 1 -26.56 33.46 54.98
C MET A 1 -26.30 33.54 53.47
N SER A 2 -25.88 34.68 52.89
CA SER A 2 -25.59 34.84 51.45
C SER A 2 -24.29 34.11 51.00
N ASP A 3 -23.18 34.34 51.69
CA ASP A 3 -21.84 33.80 51.33
C ASP A 3 -21.75 32.26 51.33
N SER A 4 -22.58 31.58 52.14
CA SER A 4 -22.57 30.12 52.18
C SER A 4 -23.24 29.55 50.93
N VAL A 5 -24.35 30.14 50.47
CA VAL A 5 -25.10 29.67 49.29
C VAL A 5 -24.25 29.83 48.02
N GLU A 6 -23.53 30.94 47.90
CA GLU A 6 -22.68 31.22 46.74
C GLU A 6 -21.51 30.21 46.64
N LYS A 7 -20.87 29.88 47.77
CA LYS A 7 -19.86 28.81 47.86
C LYS A 7 -20.42 27.43 47.52
N TYR A 8 -21.65 27.12 47.93
CA TYR A 8 -22.30 25.85 47.57
C TYR A 8 -22.62 25.76 46.08
N VAL A 9 -23.07 26.86 45.45
CA VAL A 9 -23.36 26.91 44.01
C VAL A 9 -22.08 26.76 43.19
N GLU A 10 -20.98 27.38 43.60
CA GLU A 10 -19.69 27.26 42.92
C GLU A 10 -19.08 25.85 43.07
N ALA A 11 -19.15 25.26 44.27
CA ALA A 11 -18.76 23.88 44.49
C ALA A 11 -19.59 22.90 43.64
N LEU A 12 -20.91 23.12 43.52
CA LEU A 12 -21.79 22.31 42.68
C LEU A 12 -21.46 22.45 41.19
N ARG A 13 -21.19 23.67 40.70
CA ARG A 13 -20.76 23.89 39.30
C ARG A 13 -19.43 23.21 38.99
N SER A 14 -18.47 23.29 39.92
CA SER A 14 -17.17 22.60 39.80
C SER A 14 -17.36 21.07 39.75
N SER A 15 -18.19 20.53 40.66
CA SER A 15 -18.53 19.10 40.67
C SER A 15 -19.23 18.63 39.39
N LEU A 16 -20.17 19.41 38.85
CA LEU A 16 -20.83 19.08 37.57
C LEU A 16 -19.86 19.09 36.38
N LYS A 17 -18.93 20.05 36.32
CA LYS A 17 -17.87 20.07 35.29
C LYS A 17 -16.94 18.87 35.41
N GLU A 18 -16.57 18.48 36.63
CA GLU A 18 -15.73 17.31 36.85
C GLU A 18 -16.46 16.00 36.50
N ILE A 19 -17.77 15.89 36.81
CA ILE A 19 -18.60 14.75 36.40
C ILE A 19 -18.68 14.68 34.86
N ASP A 20 -18.88 15.80 34.16
CA ASP A 20 -18.90 15.84 32.69
C ASP A 20 -17.55 15.42 32.10
N ARG A 21 -16.44 15.91 32.68
CA ARG A 21 -15.09 15.51 32.30
C ARG A 21 -14.86 14.01 32.50
N LEU A 22 -15.22 13.47 33.67
CA LEU A 22 -15.07 12.04 33.97
C LEU A 22 -15.96 11.16 33.09
N ARG A 23 -17.18 11.62 32.76
CA ARG A 23 -18.06 10.94 31.79
C ARG A 23 -17.42 10.88 30.41
N LYS A 24 -16.94 12.02 29.90
CA LYS A 24 -16.21 12.08 28.62
C LYS A 24 -14.98 11.20 28.61
N GLN A 25 -14.20 11.20 29.69
CA GLN A 25 -13.03 10.31 29.83
C GLN A 25 -13.44 8.83 29.83
N ASN A 26 -14.50 8.46 30.55
CA ASN A 26 -15.00 7.08 30.56
C ASN A 26 -15.55 6.66 29.20
N GLU A 27 -16.27 7.53 28.49
CA GLU A 27 -16.75 7.30 27.13
C GLU A 27 -15.59 7.13 26.14
N GLN A 28 -14.55 7.95 26.24
CA GLN A 28 -13.33 7.81 25.45
C GLN A 28 -12.61 6.48 25.73
N LEU A 29 -12.45 6.10 27.00
CA LEU A 29 -11.81 4.83 27.38
C LEU A 29 -12.62 3.62 26.92
N ALA A 30 -13.95 3.67 27.06
CA ALA A 30 -14.85 2.64 26.56
C ALA A 30 -14.75 2.51 25.04
N THR A 31 -14.74 3.65 24.33
CA THR A 31 -14.63 3.69 22.85
C THR A 31 -13.31 3.14 22.37
N ALA A 32 -12.19 3.56 22.96
CA ALA A 32 -10.84 3.07 22.60
C ALA A 32 -10.72 1.55 22.76
N LYS A 33 -11.32 0.98 23.82
CA LYS A 33 -11.30 -0.47 24.05
C LYS A 33 -12.03 -1.25 22.95
N VAL A 34 -13.11 -0.71 22.41
CA VAL A 34 -13.91 -1.37 21.36
C VAL A 34 -13.67 -0.78 19.97
N GLU A 35 -12.68 0.08 19.81
CA GLU A 35 -12.43 0.82 18.56
C GLU A 35 -12.24 -0.13 17.38
N PRO A 36 -13.02 0.03 16.29
CA PRO A 36 -12.88 -0.81 15.12
C PRO A 36 -11.51 -0.65 14.45
N VAL A 37 -10.99 -1.74 13.89
CA VAL A 37 -9.69 -1.75 13.22
C VAL A 37 -9.92 -1.82 11.72
N ALA A 38 -9.43 -0.83 10.97
CA ALA A 38 -9.53 -0.79 9.53
C ALA A 38 -8.50 -1.71 8.88
N ILE A 39 -8.90 -2.44 7.84
CA ILE A 39 -7.99 -3.08 6.90
C ILE A 39 -7.78 -2.08 5.75
N VAL A 40 -6.55 -1.61 5.56
CA VAL A 40 -6.22 -0.55 4.59
C VAL A 40 -5.36 -1.03 3.43
N GLY A 41 -4.74 -2.20 3.54
CA GLY A 41 -3.97 -2.82 2.46
C GLY A 41 -3.94 -4.34 2.57
N ILE A 42 -3.66 -5.00 1.45
CA ILE A 42 -3.60 -6.47 1.36
C ILE A 42 -2.43 -6.84 0.45
N GLY A 43 -1.60 -7.80 0.89
CA GLY A 43 -0.65 -8.52 0.04
C GLY A 43 -0.92 -10.01 0.14
N CYS A 44 -0.85 -10.74 -0.97
CA CYS A 44 -1.02 -12.19 -0.94
C CYS A 44 -0.31 -12.94 -2.08
N ARG A 45 0.00 -14.20 -1.79
CA ARG A 45 0.46 -15.25 -2.69
C ARG A 45 -0.31 -16.52 -2.38
N PHE A 46 -1.03 -17.07 -3.35
CA PHE A 46 -1.77 -18.31 -3.20
C PHE A 46 -1.59 -19.22 -4.43
N PRO A 47 -1.93 -20.52 -4.33
CA PRO A 47 -1.89 -21.45 -5.45
C PRO A 47 -2.73 -20.96 -6.64
N GLY A 48 -2.40 -21.46 -7.83
CA GLY A 48 -3.07 -21.06 -9.07
C GLY A 48 -2.54 -19.78 -9.69
N GLY A 49 -1.30 -19.37 -9.34
CA GLY A 49 -0.67 -18.16 -9.86
C GLY A 49 -1.20 -16.87 -9.24
N VAL A 50 -1.86 -16.96 -8.08
CA VAL A 50 -2.42 -15.80 -7.38
C VAL A 50 -1.29 -14.99 -6.76
N SER A 51 -1.05 -13.80 -7.30
CA SER A 51 -0.04 -12.84 -6.85
C SER A 51 -0.62 -11.55 -6.28
N SER A 52 -1.93 -11.37 -6.37
CA SER A 52 -2.63 -10.16 -5.92
C SER A 52 -4.04 -10.48 -5.41
N PRO A 53 -4.67 -9.56 -4.64
CA PRO A 53 -6.08 -9.71 -4.25
C PRO A 53 -7.01 -9.80 -5.46
N SER A 54 -6.69 -9.13 -6.57
CA SER A 54 -7.46 -9.20 -7.81
C SER A 54 -7.37 -10.60 -8.44
N ASP A 55 -6.17 -11.19 -8.49
CA ASP A 55 -5.99 -12.55 -9.02
C ASP A 55 -6.77 -13.57 -8.19
N LEU A 56 -6.78 -13.41 -6.86
CA LEU A 56 -7.57 -14.24 -5.96
C LEU A 56 -9.07 -14.09 -6.25
N TRP A 57 -9.53 -12.86 -6.49
CA TRP A 57 -10.91 -12.62 -6.85
C TRP A 57 -11.30 -13.33 -8.16
N ASP A 58 -10.44 -13.26 -9.17
CA ASP A 58 -10.65 -13.96 -10.46
C ASP A 58 -10.74 -15.48 -10.28
N VAL A 59 -9.89 -16.07 -9.42
CA VAL A 59 -9.98 -17.50 -9.03
C VAL A 59 -11.31 -17.83 -8.38
N LEU A 60 -11.79 -16.96 -7.48
CA LEU A 60 -13.04 -17.15 -6.73
C LEU A 60 -14.28 -17.08 -7.63
N VAL A 61 -14.40 -16.04 -8.46
CA VAL A 61 -15.56 -15.87 -9.35
C VAL A 61 -15.52 -16.81 -10.55
N GLY A 62 -14.32 -17.18 -11.02
CA GLY A 62 -14.14 -18.22 -12.03
C GLY A 62 -14.47 -19.62 -11.50
N GLY A 63 -14.58 -19.77 -10.17
CA GLY A 63 -14.80 -21.07 -9.53
C GLY A 63 -13.67 -22.05 -9.81
N VAL A 64 -12.42 -21.55 -9.83
CA VAL A 64 -11.20 -22.29 -10.15
C VAL A 64 -10.78 -23.16 -8.96
N ASP A 65 -10.37 -24.38 -9.28
CA ASP A 65 -9.71 -25.34 -8.39
C ASP A 65 -8.21 -25.30 -8.67
N ALA A 66 -7.44 -24.78 -7.73
CA ALA A 66 -6.00 -24.54 -7.85
C ALA A 66 -5.13 -25.71 -7.35
N ILE A 67 -5.72 -26.88 -7.07
CA ILE A 67 -4.97 -28.08 -6.68
C ILE A 67 -4.23 -28.65 -7.89
N SER A 68 -2.90 -28.74 -7.78
CA SER A 68 -1.99 -29.23 -8.80
C SER A 68 -1.21 -30.46 -8.34
N GLY A 69 -0.33 -30.98 -9.21
CA GLY A 69 0.64 -32.01 -8.82
C GLY A 69 1.80 -31.42 -8.00
N PHE A 70 2.58 -32.27 -7.34
CA PHE A 70 3.74 -31.81 -6.57
C PHE A 70 4.75 -31.03 -7.45
N PRO A 71 5.42 -30.01 -6.88
CA PRO A 71 6.47 -29.27 -7.57
C PRO A 71 7.66 -30.19 -7.87
N VAL A 72 8.26 -30.02 -9.05
CA VAL A 72 9.35 -30.87 -9.56
C VAL A 72 10.74 -30.26 -9.38
N ASP A 73 10.80 -29.05 -8.83
CA ASP A 73 11.98 -28.20 -8.69
C ASP A 73 12.51 -28.12 -7.24
N ARG A 74 11.89 -28.87 -6.31
CA ARG A 74 12.25 -28.88 -4.87
C ARG A 74 13.12 -30.04 -4.42
N GLY A 75 13.53 -30.90 -5.36
CA GLY A 75 14.38 -32.06 -5.07
C GLY A 75 13.70 -33.15 -4.24
N TRP A 76 12.36 -33.19 -4.23
CA TRP A 76 11.60 -34.21 -3.52
C TRP A 76 11.71 -35.57 -4.19
N ASP A 77 11.81 -36.64 -3.40
CA ASP A 77 11.63 -37.99 -3.91
C ASP A 77 10.12 -38.28 -4.05
N LEU A 78 9.65 -38.24 -5.29
CA LEU A 78 8.22 -38.42 -5.62
C LEU A 78 7.82 -39.91 -5.73
N THR A 79 8.74 -40.85 -5.44
CA THR A 79 8.46 -42.29 -5.53
C THR A 79 7.80 -42.86 -4.27
N ASP A 80 7.99 -42.22 -3.12
CA ASP A 80 7.34 -42.59 -1.85
C ASP A 80 5.98 -41.90 -1.69
N GLY A 81 4.93 -42.72 -1.52
CA GLY A 81 3.55 -42.35 -1.82
C GLY A 81 2.88 -41.35 -0.86
N GLY A 82 2.35 -40.28 -1.46
CA GLY A 82 1.25 -39.43 -0.95
C GLY A 82 0.13 -39.30 -2.00
N SER A 83 -0.83 -38.38 -1.82
CA SER A 83 -1.87 -38.09 -2.84
C SER A 83 -1.28 -37.64 -4.20
N GLY A 84 -0.03 -37.17 -4.19
CA GLY A 84 0.66 -36.56 -5.33
C GLY A 84 0.09 -35.20 -5.71
N LYS A 85 -0.81 -34.62 -4.88
CA LYS A 85 -1.58 -33.42 -5.17
C LYS A 85 -1.69 -32.48 -3.98
N GLY A 86 -1.66 -31.18 -4.25
CA GLY A 86 -1.80 -30.11 -3.26
C GLY A 86 -1.86 -28.73 -3.92
N GLY A 87 -2.04 -27.68 -3.14
CA GLY A 87 -1.95 -26.30 -3.64
C GLY A 87 -0.55 -25.74 -3.43
N PHE A 88 0.19 -25.47 -4.50
CA PHE A 88 1.60 -25.04 -4.39
C PHE A 88 1.85 -23.63 -4.92
N LEU A 89 2.81 -22.95 -4.29
CA LEU A 89 3.48 -21.79 -4.85
C LEU A 89 4.64 -22.31 -5.71
N HIS A 90 4.44 -22.40 -7.03
CA HIS A 90 5.46 -22.94 -7.93
C HIS A 90 6.73 -22.10 -7.93
N ASP A 91 6.62 -20.78 -7.78
CA ASP A 91 7.75 -19.84 -7.80
C ASP A 91 8.30 -19.56 -6.38
N ALA A 92 8.04 -20.42 -5.39
CA ALA A 92 8.42 -20.19 -3.99
C ALA A 92 9.93 -20.02 -3.76
N ALA A 93 10.77 -20.48 -4.68
CA ALA A 93 12.22 -20.33 -4.62
C ALA A 93 12.71 -18.96 -5.14
N GLU A 94 11.91 -18.24 -5.92
CA GLU A 94 12.26 -16.94 -6.48
C GLU A 94 12.27 -15.84 -5.40
N PHE A 95 13.22 -14.91 -5.48
CA PHE A 95 13.34 -13.80 -4.54
C PHE A 95 14.28 -12.71 -5.06
N ASP A 96 13.86 -11.45 -5.04
CA ASP A 96 14.74 -10.31 -5.32
C ASP A 96 15.56 -9.90 -4.08
N ALA A 97 16.64 -10.64 -3.82
CA ALA A 97 17.51 -10.38 -2.69
C ALA A 97 18.15 -8.98 -2.72
N GLY A 98 18.51 -8.50 -3.93
CA GLY A 98 19.14 -7.19 -4.12
C GLY A 98 18.22 -6.04 -3.72
N PHE A 99 16.92 -6.14 -4.02
CA PHE A 99 15.91 -5.17 -3.64
C PHE A 99 15.88 -4.93 -2.12
N PHE A 100 16.00 -5.99 -1.32
CA PHE A 100 15.97 -5.93 0.14
C PHE A 100 17.36 -5.77 0.79
N GLY A 101 18.41 -5.56 -0.01
CA GLY A 101 19.79 -5.43 0.50
C GLY A 101 20.37 -6.71 1.09
N ILE A 102 19.86 -7.86 0.65
CA ILE A 102 20.25 -9.19 1.14
C ILE A 102 21.27 -9.80 0.18
N SER A 103 22.37 -10.33 0.71
CA SER A 103 23.41 -10.96 -0.10
C SER A 103 22.91 -12.29 -0.71
N PRO A 104 23.40 -12.71 -1.89
CA PRO A 104 23.02 -14.01 -2.47
C PRO A 104 23.29 -15.19 -1.54
N ARG A 105 24.37 -15.14 -0.76
CA ARG A 105 24.72 -16.16 0.23
C ARG A 105 23.69 -16.24 1.36
N GLU A 106 23.19 -15.10 1.82
CA GLU A 106 22.14 -15.05 2.83
C GLU A 106 20.79 -15.52 2.27
N ALA A 107 20.42 -15.05 1.08
CA ALA A 107 19.18 -15.45 0.42
C ALA A 107 19.07 -16.98 0.22
N LEU A 108 20.19 -17.64 -0.12
CA LEU A 108 20.25 -19.11 -0.25
C LEU A 108 19.97 -19.83 1.08
N ALA A 109 20.32 -19.23 2.21
CA ALA A 109 20.11 -19.80 3.55
C ALA A 109 18.75 -19.43 4.15
N MET A 110 18.01 -18.51 3.53
CA MET A 110 16.73 -18.04 4.01
C MET A 110 15.61 -19.02 3.66
N ASP A 111 14.83 -19.38 4.66
CA ASP A 111 13.54 -20.04 4.48
C ASP A 111 12.69 -19.25 3.46
N PRO A 112 12.15 -19.89 2.40
CA PRO A 112 11.20 -19.28 1.47
C PRO A 112 10.08 -18.48 2.15
N GLN A 113 9.65 -18.90 3.34
CA GLN A 113 8.64 -18.22 4.13
C GLN A 113 9.09 -16.80 4.53
N GLN A 114 10.36 -16.59 4.89
CA GLN A 114 10.90 -15.26 5.19
C GLN A 114 10.96 -14.37 3.95
N ARG A 115 11.34 -14.96 2.80
CA ARG A 115 11.46 -14.27 1.51
C ARG A 115 10.09 -13.78 1.03
N LEU A 116 9.12 -14.69 0.97
CA LEU A 116 7.76 -14.36 0.54
C LEU A 116 7.08 -13.37 1.48
N LEU A 117 7.29 -13.48 2.79
CA LEU A 117 6.67 -12.53 3.73
C LEU A 117 7.23 -11.10 3.55
N LEU A 118 8.52 -10.94 3.23
CA LEU A 118 9.12 -9.63 2.91
C LEU A 118 8.48 -9.00 1.67
N GLU A 119 8.36 -9.76 0.58
CA GLU A 119 7.69 -9.28 -0.65
C GLU A 119 6.22 -8.96 -0.38
N THR A 120 5.52 -9.86 0.31
CA THR A 120 4.11 -9.68 0.66
C THR A 120 3.90 -8.44 1.52
N ALA A 121 4.80 -8.15 2.47
CA ALA A 121 4.74 -6.98 3.33
C ALA A 121 4.94 -5.68 2.53
N TRP A 122 5.95 -5.64 1.65
CA TRP A 122 6.20 -4.50 0.78
C TRP A 122 4.96 -4.18 -0.06
N GLU A 123 4.41 -5.19 -0.72
CA GLU A 123 3.25 -5.01 -1.58
C GLU A 123 1.97 -4.65 -0.83
N ALA A 124 1.77 -5.19 0.37
CA ALA A 124 0.61 -4.84 1.20
C ALA A 124 0.62 -3.34 1.54
N LEU A 125 1.80 -2.78 1.83
CA LEU A 125 2.00 -1.36 2.10
C LEU A 125 1.79 -0.48 0.86
N GLU A 126 2.33 -0.88 -0.30
CA GLU A 126 2.08 -0.16 -1.56
C GLU A 126 0.59 -0.14 -1.92
N ARG A 127 -0.13 -1.24 -1.70
CA ARG A 127 -1.59 -1.31 -1.90
C ARG A 127 -2.38 -0.54 -0.83
N ALA A 128 -1.81 -0.34 0.36
CA ALA A 128 -2.32 0.62 1.35
C ALA A 128 -2.06 2.09 0.97
N ARG A 129 -1.38 2.34 -0.16
CA ARG A 129 -0.95 3.66 -0.63
C ARG A 129 0.07 4.34 0.31
N ILE A 130 0.84 3.53 1.02
CA ILE A 130 1.88 3.98 1.94
C ILE A 130 3.24 3.72 1.29
N ASP A 131 4.09 4.75 1.19
CA ASP A 131 5.50 4.55 0.84
C ASP A 131 6.18 3.73 1.96
N PRO A 132 6.65 2.49 1.70
CA PRO A 132 7.27 1.68 2.74
C PRO A 132 8.49 2.35 3.39
N HIS A 133 9.18 3.26 2.69
CA HIS A 133 10.31 3.99 3.25
C HIS A 133 9.90 5.09 4.24
N SER A 134 8.68 5.62 4.16
CA SER A 134 8.19 6.63 5.10
C SER A 134 7.89 6.05 6.49
N LEU A 135 7.81 4.71 6.62
CA LEU A 135 7.55 4.02 7.89
C LEU A 135 8.81 3.78 8.73
N LYS A 136 10.00 4.13 8.23
CA LYS A 136 11.24 3.96 8.99
C LYS A 136 11.21 4.77 10.29
N GLY A 137 11.44 4.11 11.42
CA GLY A 137 11.35 4.67 12.77
C GLY A 137 9.93 4.81 13.32
N SER A 138 8.92 4.34 12.59
CA SER A 138 7.53 4.38 13.05
C SER A 138 7.22 3.23 14.01
N LYS A 139 6.20 3.42 14.86
CA LYS A 139 5.62 2.37 15.71
C LYS A 139 4.71 1.43 14.91
N THR A 140 5.23 0.84 13.84
CA THR A 140 4.51 -0.14 13.05
C THR A 140 4.84 -1.55 13.55
N GLY A 141 3.81 -2.33 13.89
CA GLY A 141 3.96 -3.72 14.36
C GLY A 141 3.95 -4.74 13.23
N VAL A 142 4.52 -5.92 13.47
CA VAL A 142 4.50 -7.08 12.56
C VAL A 142 4.06 -8.31 13.32
N TYR A 143 2.91 -8.88 12.94
CA TYR A 143 2.32 -10.06 13.56
C TYR A 143 2.16 -11.14 12.50
N ALA A 144 3.03 -12.14 12.52
CA ALA A 144 3.08 -13.18 11.49
C ALA A 144 2.77 -14.56 12.07
N GLY A 145 1.75 -15.21 11.51
CA GLY A 145 1.50 -16.62 11.71
C GLY A 145 2.48 -17.47 10.90
N LEU A 146 3.07 -18.46 11.54
CA LEU A 146 3.97 -19.43 10.91
C LEU A 146 3.49 -20.85 11.18
N MET A 147 3.79 -21.76 10.27
CA MET A 147 3.66 -23.19 10.46
C MET A 147 4.83 -23.87 9.72
N TYR A 148 5.44 -24.88 10.34
CA TYR A 148 6.62 -25.60 9.86
C TYR A 148 7.96 -24.84 9.88
N HIS A 149 9.05 -25.60 10.05
CA HIS A 149 10.44 -25.15 10.10
C HIS A 149 11.38 -26.12 9.36
N ASP A 150 10.87 -26.70 8.27
CA ASP A 150 11.44 -27.87 7.59
C ASP A 150 12.51 -27.52 6.54
N TYR A 151 12.67 -26.25 6.18
CA TYR A 151 13.74 -25.81 5.27
C TYR A 151 15.15 -26.06 5.82
N SER A 152 15.30 -26.12 7.15
CA SER A 152 16.60 -26.39 7.76
C SER A 152 17.11 -27.81 7.51
N GLU A 153 16.23 -28.80 7.34
CA GLU A 153 16.59 -30.21 7.28
C GLU A 153 17.43 -30.58 6.04
N PRO A 154 17.02 -30.24 4.79
CA PRO A 154 17.82 -30.52 3.60
C PRO A 154 19.19 -29.82 3.62
N LEU A 155 19.28 -28.66 4.30
CA LEU A 155 20.48 -27.85 4.36
C LEU A 155 21.49 -28.29 5.45
N ARG A 156 21.11 -29.21 6.35
CA ARG A 156 22.03 -29.69 7.40
C ARG A 156 23.29 -30.35 6.84
N ALA A 157 23.20 -31.00 5.67
CA ALA A 157 24.34 -31.63 5.01
C ALA A 157 25.34 -30.59 4.42
N ALA A 158 24.89 -29.35 4.17
CA ALA A 158 25.69 -28.25 3.63
C ALA A 158 26.02 -27.17 4.71
N ALA A 159 25.77 -27.48 5.99
CA ALA A 159 25.87 -26.51 7.09
C ALA A 159 27.26 -25.89 7.24
N ASP A 160 28.33 -26.63 6.92
CA ASP A 160 29.72 -26.14 7.00
C ASP A 160 30.02 -25.01 6.00
N GLU A 161 29.34 -24.98 4.85
CA GLU A 161 29.50 -23.94 3.82
C GLU A 161 28.64 -22.70 4.09
N ILE A 162 27.47 -22.89 4.70
CA ILE A 162 26.47 -21.83 4.97
C ILE A 162 26.71 -21.15 6.33
N GLY A 163 27.35 -21.85 7.28
CA GLY A 163 27.75 -21.31 8.59
C GLY A 163 26.58 -20.82 9.45
N GLY A 164 26.84 -19.85 10.33
CA GLY A 164 25.83 -19.31 11.27
C GLY A 164 24.63 -18.59 10.63
N ILE A 165 24.67 -18.36 9.31
CA ILE A 165 23.59 -17.71 8.55
C ILE A 165 22.36 -18.63 8.49
N LEU A 166 22.55 -19.95 8.44
CA LEU A 166 21.44 -20.92 8.40
C LEU A 166 20.53 -20.80 9.63
N GLY A 167 21.12 -20.61 10.82
CA GLY A 167 20.35 -20.47 12.05
C GLY A 167 19.42 -19.25 12.06
N ILE A 168 19.87 -18.13 11.49
CA ILE A 168 19.05 -16.92 11.35
C ILE A 168 18.05 -17.08 10.20
N GLY A 169 18.47 -17.71 9.10
CA GLY A 169 17.68 -17.93 7.90
C GLY A 169 16.46 -18.83 8.09
N THR A 170 16.44 -19.69 9.11
CA THR A 170 15.32 -20.61 9.39
C THR A 170 14.65 -20.38 10.76
N ALA A 171 15.11 -19.42 11.55
CA ALA A 171 14.51 -19.13 12.85
C ALA A 171 13.12 -18.50 12.69
N GLY A 172 12.12 -19.06 13.38
CA GLY A 172 10.75 -18.54 13.38
C GLY A 172 10.66 -17.08 13.83
N SER A 173 11.40 -16.69 14.87
CA SER A 173 11.41 -15.31 15.37
C SER A 173 11.93 -14.29 14.34
N VAL A 174 12.78 -14.73 13.41
CA VAL A 174 13.36 -13.87 12.37
C VAL A 174 12.33 -13.60 11.26
N LEU A 175 11.26 -14.38 11.15
CA LEU A 175 10.21 -14.13 10.17
C LEU A 175 9.60 -12.72 10.31
N SER A 176 9.04 -12.40 11.48
CA SER A 176 8.54 -11.05 11.77
C SER A 176 9.66 -10.03 11.98
N GLY A 177 10.75 -10.45 12.63
CA GLY A 177 11.88 -9.59 12.94
C GLY A 177 12.60 -9.04 11.69
N ARG A 178 12.69 -9.84 10.63
CA ARG A 178 13.32 -9.43 9.37
C ARG A 178 12.48 -8.40 8.62
N VAL A 179 11.16 -8.55 8.59
CA VAL A 179 10.26 -7.52 8.03
C VAL A 179 10.45 -6.20 8.76
N ALA A 180 10.45 -6.23 10.11
CA ALA A 180 10.69 -5.05 10.92
C ALA A 180 12.09 -4.45 10.66
N TYR A 181 13.13 -5.26 10.62
CA TYR A 181 14.50 -4.82 10.35
C TYR A 181 14.66 -4.17 8.98
N THR A 182 14.17 -4.82 7.92
CA THR A 182 14.34 -4.36 6.53
C THR A 182 13.56 -3.07 6.25
N LEU A 183 12.37 -2.91 6.83
CA LEU A 183 11.56 -1.70 6.68
C LEU A 183 11.86 -0.64 7.75
N GLY A 184 12.67 -0.97 8.76
CA GLY A 184 13.03 -0.09 9.87
C GLY A 184 11.87 0.22 10.82
N LEU A 185 11.01 -0.76 11.11
CA LEU A 185 9.84 -0.61 11.96
C LEU A 185 10.21 -0.83 13.44
N GLU A 186 9.63 -0.04 14.33
CA GLU A 186 9.95 -0.04 15.77
C GLU A 186 8.77 -0.47 16.67
N GLY A 187 7.67 -0.94 16.09
CA GLY A 187 6.59 -1.59 16.83
C GLY A 187 6.89 -3.05 17.17
N PRO A 188 5.97 -3.75 17.88
CA PRO A 188 6.18 -5.15 18.24
C PRO A 188 6.29 -6.05 17.00
N ALA A 189 7.32 -6.90 16.94
CA ALA A 189 7.51 -7.88 15.88
C ALA A 189 7.39 -9.30 16.45
N VAL A 190 6.24 -9.95 16.23
CA VAL A 190 5.86 -11.21 16.86
C VAL A 190 5.55 -12.26 15.80
N THR A 191 6.17 -13.43 15.94
CA THR A 191 5.79 -14.63 15.20
C THR A 191 5.01 -15.57 16.11
N VAL A 192 3.87 -16.08 15.64
CA VAL A 192 2.98 -16.97 16.39
C VAL A 192 2.78 -18.30 15.67
N ASP A 193 2.82 -19.38 16.43
CA ASP A 193 2.46 -20.72 15.97
C ASP A 193 1.32 -21.28 16.83
N THR A 194 0.14 -21.29 16.24
CA THR A 194 -1.05 -21.97 16.74
C THR A 194 -1.61 -22.90 15.65
N ALA A 195 -0.72 -23.44 14.81
CA ALA A 195 -1.05 -24.22 13.63
C ALA A 195 -2.02 -23.46 12.69
N CYS A 196 -3.13 -24.08 12.28
CA CYS A 196 -4.06 -23.51 11.30
C CYS A 196 -4.68 -22.17 11.71
N SER A 197 -4.73 -21.84 13.01
CA SER A 197 -5.27 -20.56 13.50
C SER A 197 -4.25 -19.43 13.54
N SER A 198 -2.95 -19.68 13.24
CA SER A 198 -1.85 -18.73 13.43
C SER A 198 -2.11 -17.34 12.86
N SER A 199 -2.59 -17.22 11.63
CA SER A 199 -2.84 -15.91 11.02
C SER A 199 -4.02 -15.14 11.63
N LEU A 200 -5.09 -15.81 12.10
CA LEU A 200 -6.17 -15.10 12.82
C LEU A 200 -5.75 -14.72 14.24
N VAL A 201 -4.93 -15.54 14.90
CA VAL A 201 -4.34 -15.17 16.19
C VAL A 201 -3.42 -13.97 16.02
N ALA A 202 -2.60 -13.94 14.96
CA ALA A 202 -1.76 -12.79 14.63
C ALA A 202 -2.59 -11.52 14.40
N LEU A 203 -3.68 -11.59 13.64
CA LEU A 203 -4.61 -10.48 13.44
C LEU A 203 -5.29 -10.04 14.74
N HIS A 204 -5.68 -10.98 15.60
CA HIS A 204 -6.24 -10.68 16.91
C HIS A 204 -5.24 -9.89 17.78
N LEU A 205 -3.98 -10.34 17.85
CA LEU A 205 -2.93 -9.66 18.61
C LEU A 205 -2.60 -8.28 18.05
N ALA A 206 -2.53 -8.13 16.72
CA ALA A 206 -2.34 -6.83 16.08
C ALA A 206 -3.47 -5.86 16.43
N ALA A 207 -4.73 -6.33 16.39
CA ALA A 207 -5.88 -5.51 16.78
C ALA A 207 -5.85 -5.12 18.26
N GLN A 208 -5.36 -5.97 19.16
CA GLN A 208 -5.17 -5.61 20.58
C GLN A 208 -4.07 -4.55 20.75
N ALA A 209 -2.93 -4.72 20.07
CA ALA A 209 -1.81 -3.78 20.15
C ALA A 209 -2.15 -2.38 19.61
N LEU A 210 -2.95 -2.31 18.55
CA LEU A 210 -3.49 -1.06 18.04
C LEU A 210 -4.42 -0.39 19.07
N ARG A 211 -5.32 -1.16 19.72
CA ARG A 211 -6.23 -0.63 20.74
C ARG A 211 -5.52 -0.21 22.03
N SER A 212 -4.41 -0.88 22.38
CA SER A 212 -3.59 -0.53 23.55
C SER A 212 -2.60 0.61 23.28
N GLY A 213 -2.39 0.99 22.01
CA GLY A 213 -1.44 2.04 21.62
C GLY A 213 0.03 1.58 21.61
N GLU A 214 0.28 0.27 21.56
CA GLU A 214 1.62 -0.30 21.38
C GLU A 214 2.14 -0.07 19.95
N CYS A 215 1.24 0.03 18.98
CA CYS A 215 1.52 0.44 17.61
C CYS A 215 0.41 1.34 17.05
N ASP A 216 0.72 2.05 15.96
CA ASP A 216 -0.22 2.92 15.23
C ASP A 216 -0.65 2.30 13.89
N LEU A 217 0.16 1.39 13.37
CA LEU A 217 -0.06 0.61 12.15
C LEU A 217 0.44 -0.82 12.43
N ALA A 218 -0.14 -1.84 11.81
CA ALA A 218 0.40 -3.19 11.91
C ALA A 218 0.22 -3.99 10.61
N LEU A 219 1.20 -4.83 10.32
CA LEU A 219 1.11 -5.91 9.35
C LEU A 219 0.68 -7.16 10.09
N ALA A 220 -0.41 -7.80 9.64
CA ALA A 220 -0.94 -9.00 10.28
C ALA A 220 -1.31 -10.07 9.26
N GLY A 221 -0.92 -11.32 9.50
CA GLY A 221 -1.27 -12.42 8.59
C GLY A 221 -0.44 -13.66 8.86
N GLY A 222 0.00 -14.36 7.81
CA GLY A 222 0.82 -15.55 7.98
C GLY A 222 1.32 -16.14 6.67
N VAL A 223 2.19 -17.14 6.80
CA VAL A 223 2.84 -17.81 5.68
C VAL A 223 3.00 -19.30 5.95
N THR A 224 2.93 -20.09 4.88
CA THR A 224 3.39 -21.47 4.85
C THR A 224 3.93 -21.81 3.48
N VAL A 225 5.15 -22.36 3.46
CA VAL A 225 5.76 -23.03 2.31
C VAL A 225 6.29 -24.36 2.82
N MET A 226 5.95 -25.44 2.15
CA MET A 226 6.43 -26.79 2.46
C MET A 226 7.78 -26.99 1.77
N ALA A 227 8.88 -26.96 2.53
CA ALA A 227 10.20 -27.24 1.96
C ALA A 227 10.39 -28.74 1.66
N THR A 228 9.68 -29.59 2.40
CA THR A 228 9.74 -31.05 2.30
C THR A 228 8.33 -31.64 2.06
N PRO A 229 8.20 -32.87 1.52
CA PRO A 229 6.90 -33.51 1.35
C PRO A 229 6.33 -34.08 2.66
N GLY A 230 6.95 -33.85 3.82
CA GLY A 230 6.63 -34.51 5.09
C GLY A 230 5.16 -34.38 5.52
N ALA A 231 4.52 -33.24 5.23
CA ALA A 231 3.11 -33.00 5.54
C ALA A 231 2.14 -33.97 4.83
N PHE A 232 2.57 -34.61 3.74
CA PHE A 232 1.76 -35.56 2.97
C PHE A 232 1.96 -37.03 3.40
N ALA A 233 2.94 -37.31 4.26
CA ALA A 233 3.22 -38.68 4.73
C ALA A 233 2.20 -39.19 5.76
N GLU A 234 1.45 -38.30 6.41
CA GLU A 234 0.42 -38.66 7.39
C GLU A 234 -0.86 -39.19 6.73
N GLN A 235 -1.01 -40.51 6.64
CA GLN A 235 -2.09 -41.16 5.87
C GLN A 235 -3.52 -41.07 6.48
N GLY A 236 -3.71 -40.40 7.63
CA GLY A 236 -4.98 -40.41 8.37
C GLY A 236 -5.91 -39.20 8.14
N GLY A 237 -5.38 -38.08 7.62
CA GLY A 237 -6.11 -36.80 7.56
C GLY A 237 -6.12 -36.10 6.20
N VAL A 238 -5.46 -36.65 5.19
CA VAL A 238 -5.28 -36.03 3.87
C VAL A 238 -6.27 -36.61 2.85
N ALA A 239 -6.93 -35.74 2.08
CA ALA A 239 -7.84 -36.14 1.01
C ALA A 239 -7.08 -36.85 -0.12
N ARG A 240 -7.64 -37.94 -0.66
CA ARG A 240 -6.95 -38.76 -1.68
C ARG A 240 -6.74 -38.00 -2.99
N ASP A 241 -7.63 -37.08 -3.31
CA ASP A 241 -7.59 -36.22 -4.50
C ASP A 241 -6.92 -34.86 -4.24
N GLY A 242 -6.45 -34.62 -3.01
CA GLY A 242 -5.84 -33.37 -2.58
C GLY A 242 -6.81 -32.19 -2.41
N ARG A 243 -8.14 -32.42 -2.43
CA ARG A 243 -9.15 -31.35 -2.37
C ARG A 243 -9.87 -31.27 -1.03
N CYS A 244 -10.07 -30.06 -0.53
CA CYS A 244 -10.96 -29.81 0.60
C CYS A 244 -12.42 -29.78 0.11
N LYS A 245 -13.16 -30.87 0.37
CA LYS A 245 -14.59 -31.02 0.02
C LYS A 245 -15.49 -30.54 1.16
N SER A 246 -15.28 -29.30 1.59
CA SER A 246 -15.84 -28.73 2.81
C SER A 246 -17.37 -28.86 2.87
N PHE A 247 -17.86 -29.55 3.91
CA PHE A 247 -19.28 -29.82 4.20
C PHE A 247 -20.01 -30.71 3.18
N ALA A 248 -19.31 -31.32 2.23
CA ALA A 248 -19.89 -32.25 1.28
C ALA A 248 -20.00 -33.67 1.88
N ALA A 249 -20.94 -34.47 1.38
CA ALA A 249 -21.04 -35.89 1.71
C ALA A 249 -19.79 -36.70 1.29
N SER A 250 -19.03 -36.19 0.31
CA SER A 250 -17.79 -36.78 -0.20
C SER A 250 -16.52 -36.31 0.53
N ALA A 251 -16.65 -35.55 1.62
CA ALA A 251 -15.55 -35.12 2.47
C ALA A 251 -14.75 -36.34 2.99
N ASP A 252 -13.46 -36.40 2.67
CA ASP A 252 -12.59 -37.54 3.03
C ASP A 252 -11.27 -37.11 3.69
N GLY A 253 -10.99 -35.80 3.80
CA GLY A 253 -9.77 -35.28 4.39
C GLY A 253 -9.44 -33.86 3.92
N THR A 254 -8.28 -33.38 4.37
CA THR A 254 -7.74 -32.05 4.02
C THR A 254 -6.88 -32.14 2.76
N GLY A 255 -7.00 -31.16 1.87
CA GLY A 255 -6.02 -30.89 0.82
C GLY A 255 -4.99 -29.87 1.30
N TRP A 256 -3.73 -30.26 1.48
CA TRP A 256 -2.69 -29.32 1.92
C TRP A 256 -2.31 -28.32 0.83
N ALA A 257 -2.04 -27.09 1.25
CA ALA A 257 -1.62 -26.04 0.35
C ALA A 257 -0.68 -25.03 1.02
N GLU A 258 -0.02 -24.24 0.19
CA GLU A 258 0.90 -23.17 0.59
C GLU A 258 0.24 -21.81 0.43
N GLY A 259 0.82 -20.79 1.07
CA GLY A 259 0.37 -19.41 0.87
C GLY A 259 1.11 -18.43 1.74
N SER A 260 1.12 -17.16 1.33
CA SER A 260 1.61 -16.02 2.12
C SER A 260 0.59 -14.91 2.01
N ALA A 261 0.17 -14.33 3.13
CA ALA A 261 -0.74 -13.19 3.08
C ALA A 261 -0.57 -12.29 4.29
N LEU A 262 -0.67 -10.98 4.06
CA LEU A 262 -0.66 -9.94 5.07
C LEU A 262 -1.78 -8.94 4.78
N VAL A 263 -2.43 -8.47 5.83
CA VAL A 263 -3.26 -7.28 5.83
C VAL A 263 -2.55 -6.15 6.57
N VAL A 264 -2.65 -4.94 6.05
CA VAL A 264 -2.23 -3.71 6.76
C VAL A 264 -3.44 -3.21 7.55
N VAL A 265 -3.26 -3.01 8.85
CA VAL A 265 -4.33 -2.60 9.75
C VAL A 265 -3.93 -1.42 10.62
N GLU A 266 -4.87 -0.53 10.87
CA GLU A 266 -4.75 0.58 11.83
C GLU A 266 -6.11 0.83 12.51
N ARG A 267 -6.15 1.69 13.52
CA ARG A 267 -7.44 2.10 14.11
C ARG A 267 -8.27 2.82 13.04
N LEU A 268 -9.59 2.59 13.01
CA LEU A 268 -10.45 3.22 11.99
C LEU A 268 -10.36 4.75 12.01
N SER A 269 -10.24 5.35 13.20
CA SER A 269 -10.06 6.79 13.35
C SER A 269 -8.72 7.29 12.78
N ASP A 270 -7.67 6.47 12.84
CA ASP A 270 -6.37 6.78 12.25
C ASP A 270 -6.42 6.69 10.72
N ALA A 271 -7.05 5.66 10.17
CA ALA A 271 -7.23 5.53 8.73
C ALA A 271 -7.96 6.74 8.14
N GLN A 272 -9.03 7.18 8.81
CA GLN A 272 -9.78 8.37 8.41
C GLN A 272 -8.95 9.64 8.53
N ARG A 273 -8.19 9.81 9.62
CA ARG A 273 -7.30 10.96 9.82
C ARG A 273 -6.19 11.01 8.77
N ASN A 274 -5.64 9.86 8.41
CA ASN A 274 -4.53 9.73 7.48
C ASN A 274 -5.01 9.73 6.00
N GLY A 275 -6.32 9.66 5.76
CA GLY A 275 -6.89 9.57 4.41
C GLY A 275 -6.64 8.22 3.73
N HIS A 276 -6.35 7.17 4.51
CA HIS A 276 -6.15 5.82 3.99
C HIS A 276 -7.48 5.18 3.60
N GLN A 277 -7.48 4.45 2.48
CA GLN A 277 -8.66 3.76 2.01
C GLN A 277 -9.01 2.59 2.95
N VAL A 278 -10.21 2.60 3.52
CA VAL A 278 -10.71 1.48 4.32
C VAL A 278 -11.32 0.43 3.39
N LEU A 279 -10.73 -0.77 3.35
CA LEU A 279 -11.20 -1.89 2.52
C LEU A 279 -12.31 -2.68 3.23
N ALA A 280 -12.16 -2.86 4.55
CA ALA A 280 -13.13 -3.46 5.46
C ALA A 280 -12.73 -3.13 6.91
N VAL A 281 -13.56 -3.52 7.87
CA VAL A 281 -13.34 -3.27 9.29
C VAL A 281 -13.37 -4.57 10.09
N VAL A 282 -12.34 -4.82 10.89
CA VAL A 282 -12.35 -5.83 11.95
C VAL A 282 -13.12 -5.27 13.14
N ARG A 283 -14.38 -5.70 13.28
CA ARG A 283 -15.28 -5.24 14.33
C ARG A 283 -15.01 -5.86 15.68
N GLY A 284 -14.66 -7.15 15.69
CA GLY A 284 -14.34 -7.89 16.90
C GLY A 284 -13.66 -9.20 16.57
N SER A 285 -12.98 -9.77 17.56
CA SER A 285 -12.36 -11.09 17.43
C SER A 285 -12.26 -11.76 18.79
N ALA A 286 -12.13 -13.08 18.79
CA ALA A 286 -11.85 -13.85 19.99
C ALA A 286 -10.95 -15.04 19.66
N ILE A 287 -10.18 -15.45 20.66
CA ILE A 287 -9.40 -16.68 20.66
C ILE A 287 -9.73 -17.50 21.91
N ASN A 288 -9.76 -18.83 21.80
CA ASN A 288 -9.89 -19.73 22.97
C ASN A 288 -9.17 -21.08 22.73
N GLN A 289 -9.40 -22.04 23.61
CA GLN A 289 -8.81 -23.38 23.55
C GLN A 289 -9.88 -24.47 23.72
N ASP A 290 -9.68 -25.58 23.03
CA ASP A 290 -10.48 -26.80 23.12
C ASP A 290 -10.34 -27.49 24.48
N GLY A 291 -9.17 -27.34 25.12
CA GLY A 291 -8.90 -27.92 26.44
C GLY A 291 -8.86 -29.45 26.39
N ALA A 292 -9.44 -30.10 27.39
CA ALA A 292 -9.50 -31.56 27.46
C ALA A 292 -10.62 -32.12 26.56
N SER A 293 -10.40 -32.12 25.24
CA SER A 293 -11.30 -32.71 24.24
C SER A 293 -11.09 -34.23 24.12
N ASN A 294 -11.76 -34.87 23.15
CA ASN A 294 -11.70 -36.32 22.91
C ASN A 294 -10.35 -36.80 22.32
N GLY A 295 -9.36 -35.92 22.24
CA GLY A 295 -8.00 -36.18 21.75
C GLY A 295 -7.33 -34.86 21.41
N LEU A 296 -6.01 -34.77 21.53
CA LEU A 296 -5.27 -33.51 21.34
C LEU A 296 -5.61 -32.78 20.03
N THR A 297 -5.84 -33.56 18.96
CA THR A 297 -6.13 -33.06 17.61
C THR A 297 -7.62 -33.11 17.25
N ALA A 298 -8.49 -33.57 18.15
CA ALA A 298 -9.91 -33.68 17.93
C ALA A 298 -10.61 -32.34 18.26
N PRO A 299 -11.35 -31.74 17.31
CA PRO A 299 -12.00 -30.44 17.52
C PRO A 299 -13.12 -30.51 18.57
N ASN A 300 -13.42 -29.38 19.23
CA ASN A 300 -14.48 -29.30 20.23
C ASN A 300 -15.61 -28.32 19.86
N GLY A 301 -16.78 -28.84 19.48
CA GLY A 301 -17.95 -28.04 19.11
C GLY A 301 -18.36 -26.99 20.17
N PRO A 302 -18.46 -27.33 21.47
CA PRO A 302 -18.73 -26.33 22.51
C PRO A 302 -17.70 -25.19 22.59
N SER A 303 -16.41 -25.46 22.37
CA SER A 303 -15.37 -24.41 22.30
C SER A 303 -15.54 -23.51 21.07
N GLN A 304 -15.88 -24.08 19.92
CA GLN A 304 -16.18 -23.30 18.71
C GLN A 304 -17.40 -22.38 18.91
N GLN A 305 -18.47 -22.89 19.53
CA GLN A 305 -19.62 -22.04 19.89
C GLN A 305 -19.23 -20.91 20.86
N ARG A 306 -18.35 -21.19 21.83
CA ARG A 306 -17.87 -20.17 22.79
C ARG A 306 -17.05 -19.08 22.09
N VAL A 307 -16.11 -19.43 21.20
CA VAL A 307 -15.28 -18.42 20.52
C VAL A 307 -16.13 -17.54 19.60
N ILE A 308 -17.13 -18.11 18.92
CA ILE A 308 -18.09 -17.35 18.11
C ILE A 308 -18.85 -16.34 18.98
N ARG A 309 -19.43 -16.79 20.10
CA ARG A 309 -20.17 -15.90 21.02
C ARG A 309 -19.27 -14.81 21.63
N GLN A 310 -18.02 -15.13 21.94
CA GLN A 310 -17.04 -14.16 22.45
C GLN A 310 -16.68 -13.11 21.40
N ALA A 311 -16.47 -13.51 20.15
CA ALA A 311 -16.18 -12.58 19.05
C ALA A 311 -17.35 -11.65 18.76
N LEU A 312 -18.59 -12.17 18.77
CA LEU A 312 -19.81 -11.39 18.64
C LEU A 312 -19.97 -10.39 19.80
N ALA A 313 -19.73 -10.84 21.03
CA ALA A 313 -19.75 -9.97 22.21
C ALA A 313 -18.67 -8.87 22.14
N SER A 314 -17.46 -9.21 21.66
CA SER A 314 -16.38 -8.24 21.44
C SER A 314 -16.73 -7.22 20.36
N ALA A 315 -17.54 -7.60 19.37
CA ALA A 315 -17.99 -6.71 18.30
C ALA A 315 -19.21 -5.86 18.69
N GLY A 316 -19.89 -6.20 19.80
CA GLY A 316 -21.17 -5.62 20.20
C GLY A 316 -22.33 -6.03 19.29
N LEU A 317 -22.29 -7.25 18.73
CA LEU A 317 -23.24 -7.73 17.72
C LEU A 317 -23.98 -8.98 18.18
N THR A 318 -25.15 -9.20 17.59
CA THR A 318 -25.92 -10.45 17.70
C THR A 318 -25.62 -11.39 16.53
N ALA A 319 -25.92 -12.69 16.69
CA ALA A 319 -25.64 -13.67 15.64
C ALA A 319 -26.47 -13.44 14.36
N ALA A 320 -27.70 -12.92 14.48
CA ALA A 320 -28.57 -12.60 13.33
C ALA A 320 -28.07 -11.42 12.48
N GLU A 321 -27.08 -10.67 12.99
CA GLU A 321 -26.46 -9.56 12.28
C GLU A 321 -25.31 -9.99 11.36
N VAL A 322 -24.89 -11.26 11.39
CA VAL A 322 -23.85 -11.80 10.49
C VAL A 322 -24.51 -12.55 9.33
N ASP A 323 -24.07 -12.22 8.12
CA ASP A 323 -24.69 -12.68 6.86
C ASP A 323 -24.07 -13.98 6.36
N VAL A 324 -22.75 -14.09 6.50
CA VAL A 324 -21.95 -15.19 5.96
C VAL A 324 -20.85 -15.60 6.94
N VAL A 325 -20.51 -16.88 6.95
CA VAL A 325 -19.31 -17.39 7.60
C VAL A 325 -18.38 -18.03 6.57
N GLU A 326 -17.17 -17.48 6.49
CA GLU A 326 -16.02 -18.17 5.91
C GLU A 326 -15.46 -19.12 6.98
N ALA A 327 -15.78 -20.38 6.80
CA ALA A 327 -15.51 -21.42 7.79
C ALA A 327 -14.05 -21.90 7.77
N HIS A 328 -13.67 -22.59 8.84
CA HIS A 328 -12.45 -23.36 8.85
C HIS A 328 -12.54 -24.48 7.80
N GLY A 329 -13.63 -25.24 7.73
CA GLY A 329 -14.09 -26.05 6.60
C GLY A 329 -12.99 -26.85 5.91
N THR A 330 -12.38 -27.81 6.58
CA THR A 330 -11.22 -28.53 6.05
C THR A 330 -11.56 -29.70 5.13
N GLY A 331 -12.84 -30.07 5.01
CA GLY A 331 -13.23 -31.25 4.23
C GLY A 331 -13.02 -32.55 5.00
N THR A 332 -12.89 -32.48 6.33
CA THR A 332 -12.65 -33.66 7.17
C THR A 332 -13.94 -34.28 7.67
N ARG A 333 -14.01 -35.62 7.67
CA ARG A 333 -15.20 -36.37 8.11
C ARG A 333 -15.66 -36.04 9.53
N LEU A 334 -14.72 -35.73 10.43
CA LEU A 334 -15.02 -35.38 11.82
C LEU A 334 -15.19 -33.87 12.03
N GLY A 335 -14.34 -33.04 11.41
CA GLY A 335 -14.31 -31.61 11.67
C GLY A 335 -15.50 -30.86 11.07
N ASP A 336 -15.87 -31.18 9.83
CA ASP A 336 -16.94 -30.46 9.13
C ASP A 336 -18.29 -30.58 9.84
N PRO A 337 -18.73 -31.77 10.33
CA PRO A 337 -19.96 -31.86 11.11
C PRO A 337 -19.92 -31.09 12.42
N ILE A 338 -18.79 -31.11 13.13
CA ILE A 338 -18.63 -30.39 14.39
C ILE A 338 -18.73 -28.87 14.19
N GLU A 339 -18.10 -28.35 13.14
CA GLU A 339 -18.18 -26.93 12.80
C GLU A 339 -19.58 -26.52 12.35
N ALA A 340 -20.20 -27.27 11.44
CA ALA A 340 -21.55 -26.98 10.98
C ALA A 340 -22.57 -26.98 12.13
N GLN A 341 -22.48 -27.94 13.06
CA GLN A 341 -23.32 -27.99 14.26
C GLN A 341 -23.06 -26.80 15.19
N ALA A 342 -21.82 -26.37 15.35
CA ALA A 342 -21.50 -25.18 16.15
C ALA A 342 -22.10 -23.90 15.53
N LEU A 343 -22.07 -23.77 14.20
CA LEU A 343 -22.69 -22.66 13.47
C LEU A 343 -24.22 -22.71 13.55
N LEU A 344 -24.83 -23.88 13.37
CA LEU A 344 -26.27 -24.08 13.53
C LEU A 344 -26.74 -23.71 14.95
N ALA A 345 -25.99 -24.10 15.98
CA ALA A 345 -26.28 -23.80 17.38
C ALA A 345 -25.99 -22.35 17.82
N THR A 346 -25.38 -21.56 16.93
CA THR A 346 -25.09 -20.13 17.17
C THR A 346 -25.79 -19.27 16.13
N TYR A 347 -25.17 -19.08 14.97
CA TYR A 347 -25.68 -18.27 13.86
C TYR A 347 -26.98 -18.77 13.24
N GLY A 348 -27.24 -20.08 13.27
CA GLY A 348 -28.45 -20.69 12.73
C GLY A 348 -29.72 -20.43 13.55
N GLN A 349 -29.59 -19.86 14.75
CA GLN A 349 -30.71 -19.63 15.67
C GLN A 349 -31.26 -18.20 15.55
N GLY A 350 -32.59 -18.05 15.69
CA GLY A 350 -33.25 -16.74 15.76
C GLY A 350 -33.09 -15.88 14.51
N ARG A 351 -32.88 -16.51 13.34
CA ARG A 351 -32.73 -15.79 12.07
C ARG A 351 -34.08 -15.34 11.49
N PRO A 352 -34.16 -14.17 10.83
CA PRO A 352 -35.35 -13.79 10.08
C PRO A 352 -35.68 -14.78 8.96
N GLU A 353 -36.97 -14.91 8.65
CA GLU A 353 -37.44 -15.76 7.55
C GLU A 353 -36.80 -15.35 6.21
N GLY A 354 -36.40 -16.34 5.42
CA GLY A 354 -35.74 -16.12 4.11
C GLY A 354 -34.32 -15.56 4.18
N ARG A 355 -33.71 -15.46 5.37
CA ARG A 355 -32.34 -14.94 5.56
C ARG A 355 -31.47 -15.93 6.32
N PRO A 356 -31.08 -17.06 5.72
CA PRO A 356 -30.15 -18.02 6.34
C PRO A 356 -28.77 -17.39 6.54
N LEU A 357 -27.92 -18.06 7.31
CA LEU A 357 -26.49 -17.78 7.32
C LEU A 357 -25.89 -18.47 6.10
N TRP A 358 -25.19 -17.72 5.26
CA TRP A 358 -24.42 -18.32 4.18
C TRP A 358 -23.13 -18.95 4.71
N LEU A 359 -22.77 -20.12 4.20
CA LEU A 359 -21.60 -20.88 4.64
C LEU A 359 -20.75 -21.30 3.45
N GLY A 360 -19.43 -21.08 3.52
CA GLY A 360 -18.49 -21.58 2.53
C GLY A 360 -17.06 -21.64 3.06
N SER A 361 -16.14 -22.15 2.25
CA SER A 361 -14.71 -22.13 2.56
C SER A 361 -13.84 -21.90 1.31
N LEU A 362 -12.89 -20.97 1.42
CA LEU A 362 -11.81 -20.71 0.46
C LEU A 362 -10.97 -21.96 0.19
N LYS A 363 -10.88 -22.87 1.15
CA LYS A 363 -10.09 -24.11 1.03
C LYS A 363 -10.56 -25.01 -0.11
N SER A 364 -11.83 -24.89 -0.50
CA SER A 364 -12.37 -25.61 -1.65
C SER A 364 -11.77 -25.14 -2.99
N ASN A 365 -11.24 -23.92 -3.07
CA ASN A 365 -10.57 -23.39 -4.27
C ASN A 365 -9.06 -23.65 -4.24
N ILE A 366 -8.38 -23.33 -3.12
CA ILE A 366 -6.92 -23.26 -3.07
C ILE A 366 -6.27 -24.26 -2.11
N GLY A 367 -7.07 -25.14 -1.48
CA GLY A 367 -6.61 -26.03 -0.41
C GLY A 367 -6.38 -25.32 0.92
N HIS A 368 -5.89 -26.06 1.91
CA HIS A 368 -5.60 -25.56 3.24
C HIS A 368 -4.21 -24.95 3.30
N THR A 369 -4.14 -23.62 3.21
CA THR A 369 -2.89 -22.81 3.25
C THR A 369 -2.26 -22.66 4.64
N GLN A 370 -2.51 -23.63 5.51
CA GLN A 370 -1.89 -23.79 6.84
C GLN A 370 -1.81 -22.48 7.65
N GLY A 371 -0.61 -21.96 7.95
CA GLY A 371 -0.40 -20.73 8.72
C GLY A 371 -1.05 -19.49 8.09
N ALA A 372 -1.25 -19.47 6.77
CA ALA A 372 -1.91 -18.41 6.02
C ALA A 372 -3.43 -18.61 5.84
N ALA A 373 -4.01 -19.72 6.32
CA ALA A 373 -5.41 -20.09 6.03
C ALA A 373 -6.44 -19.08 6.54
N GLY A 374 -6.24 -18.59 7.76
CA GLY A 374 -7.13 -17.63 8.40
C GLY A 374 -7.22 -16.31 7.66
N VAL A 375 -6.06 -15.69 7.40
CA VAL A 375 -5.99 -14.42 6.67
C VAL A 375 -6.44 -14.55 5.21
N GLY A 376 -6.24 -15.71 4.56
CA GLY A 376 -6.84 -15.97 3.25
C GLY A 376 -8.36 -15.87 3.27
N GLY A 377 -9.00 -16.44 4.30
CA GLY A 377 -10.45 -16.30 4.52
C GLY A 377 -10.88 -14.85 4.77
N VAL A 378 -10.09 -14.08 5.51
CA VAL A 378 -10.31 -12.63 5.67
C VAL A 378 -10.29 -11.92 4.33
N ILE A 379 -9.25 -12.14 3.52
CA ILE A 379 -9.10 -11.50 2.21
C ILE A 379 -10.27 -11.85 1.29
N LYS A 380 -10.68 -13.13 1.23
CA LYS A 380 -11.86 -13.55 0.46
C LYS A 380 -13.11 -12.75 0.85
N MET A 381 -13.35 -12.57 2.16
CA MET A 381 -14.52 -11.84 2.65
C MET A 381 -14.41 -10.32 2.42
N VAL A 382 -13.22 -9.73 2.50
CA VAL A 382 -13.00 -8.33 2.11
C VAL A 382 -13.34 -8.13 0.63
N LEU A 383 -12.83 -8.99 -0.25
CA LEU A 383 -13.12 -8.92 -1.68
C LEU A 383 -14.62 -9.13 -1.97
N ALA A 384 -15.25 -10.09 -1.29
CA ALA A 384 -16.69 -10.32 -1.40
C ALA A 384 -17.52 -9.07 -1.03
N MET A 385 -17.11 -8.32 0.01
CA MET A 385 -17.73 -7.06 0.39
C MET A 385 -17.50 -5.97 -0.66
N GLN A 386 -16.28 -5.85 -1.20
CA GLN A 386 -15.96 -4.84 -2.22
C GLN A 386 -16.75 -5.06 -3.53
N HIS A 387 -16.98 -6.32 -3.89
CA HIS A 387 -17.69 -6.69 -5.12
C HIS A 387 -19.19 -6.96 -4.90
N GLY A 388 -19.68 -6.90 -3.66
CA GLY A 388 -21.09 -7.21 -3.32
C GLY A 388 -21.53 -8.60 -3.74
N GLN A 389 -20.63 -9.59 -3.68
CA GLN A 389 -20.85 -10.94 -4.20
C GLN A 389 -20.25 -12.01 -3.29
N LEU A 390 -20.98 -13.11 -3.10
CA LEU A 390 -20.57 -14.29 -2.35
C LEU A 390 -20.16 -15.39 -3.35
N PRO A 391 -18.86 -15.72 -3.46
CA PRO A 391 -18.40 -16.81 -4.32
C PRO A 391 -18.88 -18.18 -3.81
N ARG A 392 -19.11 -19.11 -4.73
CA ARG A 392 -19.49 -20.49 -4.38
C ARG A 392 -18.36 -21.23 -3.66
N THR A 393 -18.72 -22.16 -2.79
CA THR A 393 -17.82 -23.20 -2.27
C THR A 393 -17.82 -24.38 -3.24
N LEU A 394 -16.65 -24.90 -3.58
CA LEU A 394 -16.51 -25.98 -4.56
C LEU A 394 -16.76 -27.36 -3.95
N HIS A 395 -17.00 -28.33 -4.84
CA HIS A 395 -17.09 -29.76 -4.56
C HIS A 395 -18.25 -30.23 -3.66
N VAL A 396 -19.24 -29.37 -3.41
CA VAL A 396 -20.50 -29.75 -2.74
C VAL A 396 -21.48 -30.29 -3.78
N GLY A 397 -21.50 -31.61 -3.96
CA GLY A 397 -22.57 -32.29 -4.70
C GLY A 397 -23.83 -32.41 -3.85
N GLU A 398 -23.70 -33.05 -2.69
CA GLU A 398 -24.72 -33.11 -1.63
C GLU A 398 -24.07 -32.68 -0.30
N PRO A 399 -24.79 -31.96 0.58
CA PRO A 399 -24.31 -31.67 1.93
C PRO A 399 -24.07 -32.96 2.74
N THR A 400 -23.15 -32.92 3.71
CA THR A 400 -22.87 -34.09 4.56
C THR A 400 -24.12 -34.53 5.34
N PRO A 401 -24.47 -35.84 5.35
CA PRO A 401 -25.62 -36.37 6.09
C PRO A 401 -25.38 -36.46 7.60
N GLU A 402 -24.14 -36.28 8.06
CA GLU A 402 -23.77 -36.29 9.48
C GLU A 402 -24.21 -35.01 10.23
N VAL A 403 -24.81 -34.07 9.51
CA VAL A 403 -25.33 -32.80 10.03
C VAL A 403 -26.82 -32.73 9.79
N ASP A 404 -27.59 -32.46 10.85
CA ASP A 404 -28.99 -32.07 10.72
C ASP A 404 -29.08 -30.60 10.29
N TRP A 405 -29.03 -30.35 8.99
CA TRP A 405 -29.15 -29.01 8.41
C TRP A 405 -30.51 -28.35 8.67
N SER A 406 -31.53 -29.11 9.08
CA SER A 406 -32.85 -28.57 9.43
C SER A 406 -32.91 -27.96 10.84
N ALA A 407 -31.88 -28.19 11.67
CA ALA A 407 -31.81 -27.71 13.05
C ALA A 407 -31.61 -26.18 13.20
N GLY A 408 -31.34 -25.48 12.11
CA GLY A 408 -31.14 -24.03 12.09
C GLY A 408 -31.01 -23.49 10.67
N ALA A 409 -31.14 -22.17 10.52
CA ALA A 409 -31.12 -21.52 9.21
C ALA A 409 -29.68 -21.24 8.73
N VAL A 410 -28.97 -22.28 8.29
CA VAL A 410 -27.63 -22.19 7.67
C VAL A 410 -27.66 -22.87 6.31
N GLU A 411 -27.17 -22.21 5.27
CA GLU A 411 -27.17 -22.71 3.90
C GLU A 411 -25.76 -22.63 3.28
N LEU A 412 -25.35 -23.70 2.60
CA LEU A 412 -24.07 -23.75 1.88
C LEU A 412 -24.15 -22.91 0.61
N LEU A 413 -23.09 -22.15 0.32
CA LEU A 413 -22.92 -21.38 -0.91
C LEU A 413 -22.57 -22.30 -2.09
N THR A 414 -23.47 -23.17 -2.52
CA THR A 414 -23.24 -24.07 -3.67
C THR A 414 -23.21 -23.34 -5.02
N GLU A 415 -23.73 -22.12 -5.05
CA GLU A 415 -23.78 -21.23 -6.21
C GLU A 415 -23.33 -19.82 -5.82
N GLN A 416 -22.76 -19.08 -6.78
CA GLN A 416 -22.41 -17.68 -6.59
C GLN A 416 -23.68 -16.84 -6.47
N ARG A 417 -23.68 -15.87 -5.53
CA ARG A 417 -24.84 -15.04 -5.24
C ARG A 417 -24.45 -13.60 -5.02
N SER A 418 -25.31 -12.66 -5.38
CA SER A 418 -25.18 -11.27 -4.94
C SER A 418 -25.35 -11.21 -3.42
N TRP A 419 -24.55 -10.38 -2.75
CA TRP A 419 -24.71 -10.13 -1.32
C TRP A 419 -25.90 -9.18 -1.12
N PRO A 420 -26.99 -9.61 -0.45
CA PRO A 420 -28.20 -8.80 -0.38
C PRO A 420 -27.98 -7.49 0.38
N VAL A 421 -28.36 -6.36 -0.22
CA VAL A 421 -28.35 -5.05 0.45
C VAL A 421 -29.44 -5.03 1.54
N VAL A 422 -29.07 -4.63 2.74
CA VAL A 422 -29.95 -4.49 3.90
C VAL A 422 -29.68 -3.15 4.59
N ASP A 423 -30.55 -2.72 5.51
CA ASP A 423 -30.41 -1.47 6.28
C ASP A 423 -29.36 -1.59 7.41
N ARG A 424 -28.19 -2.13 7.06
CA ARG A 424 -26.97 -2.22 7.88
C ARG A 424 -25.79 -2.63 7.00
N PRO A 425 -24.54 -2.37 7.43
CA PRO A 425 -23.36 -2.91 6.78
C PRO A 425 -23.40 -4.44 6.63
N TRP A 426 -22.80 -4.94 5.54
CA TRP A 426 -22.54 -6.37 5.39
C TRP A 426 -21.53 -6.86 6.41
N ARG A 427 -21.77 -8.06 6.96
CA ARG A 427 -20.94 -8.64 8.02
C ARG A 427 -20.63 -10.11 7.77
N ALA A 428 -19.38 -10.48 7.98
CA ALA A 428 -18.89 -11.84 7.84
C ALA A 428 -18.18 -12.33 9.10
N GLY A 429 -18.39 -13.58 9.47
CA GLY A 429 -17.52 -14.30 10.40
C GLY A 429 -16.43 -15.05 9.65
N VAL A 430 -15.20 -15.08 10.20
CA VAL A 430 -14.10 -15.89 9.67
C VAL A 430 -13.57 -16.78 10.79
N SER A 431 -13.61 -18.09 10.60
CA SER A 431 -13.17 -19.10 11.58
C SER A 431 -11.85 -19.74 11.16
N SER A 432 -10.97 -19.97 12.14
CA SER A 432 -9.85 -20.90 11.95
C SER A 432 -9.54 -21.65 13.24
N PHE A 433 -9.43 -22.97 13.15
CA PHE A 433 -9.26 -23.87 14.30
C PHE A 433 -7.96 -24.64 14.16
N GLY A 434 -7.01 -24.39 15.05
CA GLY A 434 -5.70 -25.02 15.05
C GLY A 434 -5.79 -26.47 15.53
N VAL A 435 -4.99 -27.36 14.92
CA VAL A 435 -4.89 -28.76 15.33
C VAL A 435 -4.40 -28.94 16.77
N SER A 436 -3.78 -27.92 17.36
CA SER A 436 -3.39 -27.88 18.78
C SER A 436 -4.53 -27.46 19.73
N GLY A 437 -5.75 -27.27 19.21
CA GLY A 437 -6.96 -26.91 19.96
C GLY A 437 -7.21 -25.41 20.09
N THR A 438 -6.30 -24.54 19.64
CA THR A 438 -6.51 -23.09 19.68
C THR A 438 -7.50 -22.68 18.60
N ASN A 439 -8.59 -22.01 18.99
CA ASN A 439 -9.60 -21.52 18.05
C ASN A 439 -9.52 -20.00 17.93
N ALA A 440 -9.78 -19.49 16.73
CA ALA A 440 -9.93 -18.07 16.47
C ALA A 440 -11.20 -17.80 15.64
N HIS A 441 -11.92 -16.73 15.98
CA HIS A 441 -13.05 -16.22 15.19
C HIS A 441 -12.98 -14.70 15.10
N VAL A 442 -13.09 -14.17 13.88
CA VAL A 442 -13.03 -12.73 13.57
C VAL A 442 -14.34 -12.31 12.92
N ILE A 443 -14.86 -11.15 13.32
CA ILE A 443 -16.02 -10.51 12.69
C ILE A 443 -15.54 -9.33 11.84
N LEU A 444 -15.82 -9.42 10.54
CA LEU A 444 -15.57 -8.38 9.55
C LEU A 444 -16.87 -7.62 9.27
N GLU A 445 -16.73 -6.34 8.97
CA GLU A 445 -17.81 -5.46 8.53
C GLU A 445 -17.36 -4.67 7.30
N GLN A 446 -18.31 -4.41 6.41
CA GLN A 446 -18.15 -3.55 5.24
C GLN A 446 -17.57 -2.19 5.65
N ALA A 447 -16.65 -1.67 4.85
CA ALA A 447 -16.12 -0.34 5.05
C ALA A 447 -17.26 0.71 5.10
N PRO A 448 -17.15 1.74 5.95
CA PRO A 448 -18.12 2.82 5.94
C PRO A 448 -18.17 3.46 4.55
N GLU A 449 -19.36 3.79 4.08
CA GLU A 449 -19.50 4.57 2.85
C GLU A 449 -18.75 5.88 3.02
N VAL A 450 -17.73 6.08 2.19
CA VAL A 450 -17.14 7.39 2.02
C VAL A 450 -18.05 8.10 1.05
N GLU A 451 -18.83 9.09 1.53
CA GLU A 451 -19.49 9.99 0.59
C GLU A 451 -18.41 10.52 -0.35
N PRO A 452 -18.58 10.36 -1.69
CA PRO A 452 -17.63 10.94 -2.62
C PRO A 452 -17.54 12.41 -2.24
N VAL A 453 -16.34 12.85 -1.89
CA VAL A 453 -16.11 14.25 -1.54
C VAL A 453 -16.56 15.03 -2.77
N SER A 454 -17.76 15.62 -2.69
CA SER A 454 -18.37 16.36 -3.77
C SER A 454 -17.40 17.45 -4.15
N ASP A 455 -16.86 17.37 -5.37
CA ASP A 455 -15.97 18.34 -5.99
C ASP A 455 -15.28 19.23 -4.97
N VAL A 456 -14.21 18.73 -4.34
CA VAL A 456 -13.13 19.66 -3.98
C VAL A 456 -12.93 20.45 -5.26
N ASP A 457 -13.07 21.78 -5.24
CA ASP A 457 -12.87 22.63 -6.41
C ASP A 457 -11.51 22.25 -7.01
N VAL A 458 -11.51 21.26 -7.91
CA VAL A 458 -10.36 20.86 -8.68
C VAL A 458 -10.20 22.11 -9.49
N VAL A 459 -9.20 22.91 -9.16
CA VAL A 459 -8.86 24.09 -9.94
C VAL A 459 -8.64 23.55 -11.33
N ALA A 460 -9.67 23.64 -12.17
CA ALA A 460 -9.65 23.11 -13.50
C ALA A 460 -8.40 23.70 -14.14
N PRO A 461 -7.57 22.88 -14.81
CA PRO A 461 -6.35 23.41 -15.39
C PRO A 461 -6.73 24.61 -16.24
N VAL A 462 -6.17 25.77 -15.87
CA VAL A 462 -6.59 27.09 -16.38
C VAL A 462 -6.48 27.15 -17.91
N VAL A 463 -5.66 26.26 -18.50
CA VAL A 463 -5.53 26.05 -19.95
C VAL A 463 -5.18 24.59 -20.27
N SER A 464 -5.73 24.07 -21.35
CA SER A 464 -5.42 22.76 -21.95
C SER A 464 -4.64 22.95 -23.27
N PRO A 465 -3.68 22.07 -23.62
CA PRO A 465 -3.33 20.83 -22.92
C PRO A 465 -2.26 20.99 -21.82
N VAL A 466 -2.37 20.20 -20.76
CA VAL A 466 -1.41 20.14 -19.63
C VAL A 466 -0.47 18.96 -19.82
N VAL A 467 0.83 19.19 -19.64
CA VAL A 467 1.82 18.11 -19.59
C VAL A 467 1.69 17.39 -18.25
N VAL A 468 1.42 16.09 -18.28
CA VAL A 468 1.32 15.22 -17.10
C VAL A 468 2.59 14.36 -17.00
N PRO A 469 3.28 14.35 -15.84
CA PRO A 469 4.41 13.47 -15.62
C PRO A 469 3.97 12.14 -15.00
N TRP A 470 4.32 11.03 -15.64
CA TRP A 470 4.29 9.70 -15.02
C TRP A 470 5.69 9.33 -14.55
N VAL A 471 5.88 9.32 -13.24
CA VAL A 471 7.16 9.05 -12.58
C VAL A 471 7.24 7.58 -12.21
N LEU A 472 8.26 6.88 -12.68
CA LEU A 472 8.53 5.48 -12.35
C LEU A 472 9.89 5.38 -11.68
N SER A 473 10.01 4.45 -10.73
CA SER A 473 11.31 4.10 -10.18
C SER A 473 11.42 2.63 -9.82
N ALA A 474 12.65 2.11 -9.81
CA ALA A 474 12.97 0.75 -9.41
C ALA A 474 14.41 0.64 -8.89
N ARG A 475 14.75 -0.50 -8.29
CA ARG A 475 16.12 -0.81 -7.80
C ARG A 475 17.10 -1.19 -8.90
N SER A 476 16.61 -1.51 -10.10
CA SER A 476 17.42 -1.88 -11.25
C SER A 476 16.78 -1.38 -12.55
N GLU A 477 17.58 -1.29 -13.61
CA GLU A 477 17.06 -0.92 -14.94
C GLU A 477 16.03 -1.94 -15.45
N LEU A 478 16.27 -3.24 -15.23
CA LEU A 478 15.33 -4.30 -15.63
C LEU A 478 14.00 -4.17 -14.89
N ALA A 479 14.03 -3.91 -13.58
CA ALA A 479 12.83 -3.70 -12.79
C ALA A 479 12.09 -2.42 -13.19
N LEU A 480 12.79 -1.37 -13.64
CA LEU A 480 12.16 -0.16 -14.15
C LEU A 480 11.39 -0.43 -15.45
N ARG A 481 11.95 -1.26 -16.34
CA ARG A 481 11.27 -1.70 -17.57
C ARG A 481 10.05 -2.58 -17.26
N GLU A 482 10.18 -3.49 -16.29
CA GLU A 482 9.06 -4.30 -15.81
C GLU A 482 7.94 -3.42 -15.24
N GLN A 483 8.29 -2.43 -14.43
CA GLN A 483 7.31 -1.50 -13.86
C GLN A 483 6.60 -0.68 -14.95
N ALA A 484 7.31 -0.27 -16.00
CA ALA A 484 6.71 0.36 -17.17
C ALA A 484 5.71 -0.56 -17.88
N ARG A 485 6.05 -1.85 -18.04
CA ARG A 485 5.13 -2.84 -18.65
C ARG A 485 3.88 -3.06 -17.80
N ARG A 486 4.03 -3.17 -16.47
CA ARG A 486 2.90 -3.35 -15.54
C ARG A 486 1.98 -2.14 -15.57
N LEU A 487 2.54 -0.92 -15.53
CA LEU A 487 1.75 0.30 -15.63
C LEU A 487 1.04 0.41 -16.98
N LEU A 488 1.73 0.07 -18.08
CA LEU A 488 1.15 0.04 -19.42
C LEU A 488 -0.08 -0.88 -19.48
N ALA A 489 0.06 -2.14 -19.04
CA ALA A 489 -1.05 -3.08 -19.01
C ALA A 489 -2.22 -2.60 -18.14
N HIS A 490 -1.91 -1.98 -16.99
CA HIS A 490 -2.93 -1.43 -16.09
C HIS A 490 -3.72 -0.28 -16.73
N VAL A 491 -3.05 0.67 -17.37
CA VAL A 491 -3.74 1.78 -18.04
C VAL A 491 -4.48 1.29 -19.28
N GLU A 492 -3.96 0.34 -20.05
CA GLU A 492 -4.70 -0.22 -21.21
C GLU A 492 -5.99 -0.92 -20.78
N ALA A 493 -5.97 -1.66 -19.67
CA ALA A 493 -7.16 -2.32 -19.12
C ALA A 493 -8.19 -1.32 -18.55
N GLY A 494 -7.76 -0.11 -18.17
CA GLY A 494 -8.60 0.92 -17.55
C GLY A 494 -8.73 2.18 -18.39
N PRO A 495 -9.45 2.18 -19.54
CA PRO A 495 -9.55 3.33 -20.43
C PRO A 495 -10.20 4.57 -19.78
N GLY A 496 -10.95 4.39 -18.70
CA GLY A 496 -11.56 5.48 -17.92
C GLY A 496 -10.66 6.13 -16.86
N LEU A 497 -9.41 5.67 -16.67
CA LEU A 497 -8.48 6.27 -15.71
C LEU A 497 -8.00 7.65 -16.20
N ASP A 498 -8.10 8.67 -15.35
CA ASP A 498 -7.54 10.00 -15.64
C ASP A 498 -5.99 9.93 -15.56
N PRO A 499 -5.26 10.36 -16.62
CA PRO A 499 -3.80 10.45 -16.58
C PRO A 499 -3.24 11.25 -15.40
N VAL A 500 -3.95 12.30 -14.95
CA VAL A 500 -3.55 13.14 -13.82
C VAL A 500 -3.58 12.34 -12.51
N ASP A 501 -4.65 11.58 -12.27
CA ASP A 501 -4.78 10.72 -11.09
C ASP A 501 -3.70 9.63 -11.06
N VAL A 502 -3.40 9.05 -12.23
CA VAL A 502 -2.29 8.09 -12.37
C VAL A 502 -0.96 8.73 -12.00
N GLY A 503 -0.66 9.92 -12.53
CA GLY A 503 0.56 10.66 -12.22
C GLY A 503 0.66 11.04 -10.73
N ALA A 504 -0.45 11.49 -10.14
CA ALA A 504 -0.53 11.81 -8.72
C ALA A 504 -0.29 10.58 -7.84
N ALA A 505 -0.89 9.43 -8.18
CA ALA A 505 -0.69 8.17 -7.45
C ALA A 505 0.77 7.69 -7.52
N LEU A 506 1.42 7.79 -8.68
CA LEU A 506 2.81 7.39 -8.89
C LEU A 506 3.81 8.17 -8.01
N VAL A 507 3.50 9.42 -7.67
CA VAL A 507 4.38 10.26 -6.83
C VAL A 507 4.03 10.17 -5.35
N SER A 508 2.76 10.01 -5.00
CA SER A 508 2.29 10.08 -3.60
C SER A 508 2.23 8.73 -2.89
N THR A 509 2.22 7.61 -3.63
CA THR A 509 1.91 6.27 -3.06
C THR A 509 2.98 5.21 -3.34
N ARG A 510 4.13 5.60 -3.90
CA ARG A 510 5.22 4.68 -4.28
C ARG A 510 6.55 5.17 -3.74
N ALA A 511 7.41 4.22 -3.37
CA ALA A 511 8.78 4.51 -2.99
C ALA A 511 9.56 5.15 -4.15
N SER A 512 10.41 6.13 -3.83
CA SER A 512 11.33 6.73 -4.80
C SER A 512 12.69 6.02 -4.81
N LEU A 513 12.88 5.11 -5.76
CA LEU A 513 14.04 4.24 -5.89
C LEU A 513 15.11 4.83 -6.85
N GLU A 514 16.25 4.15 -6.99
CA GLU A 514 17.45 4.70 -7.63
C GLU A 514 17.34 4.83 -9.14
N HIS A 515 16.82 3.82 -9.84
CA HIS A 515 16.61 3.90 -11.30
C HIS A 515 15.28 4.56 -11.56
N ARG A 516 15.27 5.70 -12.26
CA ARG A 516 14.09 6.54 -12.43
C ARG A 516 13.83 6.82 -13.89
N ALA A 517 12.55 6.92 -14.24
CA ALA A 517 12.10 7.46 -15.50
C ALA A 517 10.90 8.40 -15.28
N VAL A 518 10.81 9.42 -16.11
CA VAL A 518 9.64 10.31 -16.20
C VAL A 518 9.15 10.26 -17.63
N VAL A 519 7.91 9.80 -17.83
CA VAL A 519 7.21 9.88 -19.11
C VAL A 519 6.35 11.13 -19.10
N LEU A 520 6.60 12.04 -20.04
CA LEU A 520 5.89 13.29 -20.20
C LEU A 520 4.95 13.20 -21.39
N GLY A 521 3.69 13.57 -21.20
CA GLY A 521 2.71 13.61 -22.27
C GLY A 521 1.58 14.59 -21.97
N THR A 522 0.98 15.10 -23.03
CA THR A 522 -0.19 16.00 -23.00
C THR A 522 -1.52 15.27 -23.08
N GLY A 523 -1.46 13.96 -23.30
CA GLY A 523 -2.61 13.07 -23.37
C GLY A 523 -2.21 11.62 -23.17
N ARG A 524 -3.22 10.77 -23.04
CA ARG A 524 -3.06 9.34 -22.74
C ARG A 524 -2.18 8.61 -23.75
N ASP A 525 -2.38 8.85 -25.04
CA ASP A 525 -1.69 8.12 -26.11
C ASP A 525 -0.18 8.37 -26.09
N GLU A 526 0.25 9.61 -25.83
CA GLU A 526 1.66 9.97 -25.70
C GLU A 526 2.30 9.28 -24.49
N LEU A 527 1.58 9.22 -23.37
CA LEU A 527 2.04 8.57 -22.15
C LEU A 527 2.15 7.05 -22.33
N ILE A 528 1.17 6.42 -22.98
CA ILE A 528 1.19 4.99 -23.34
C ILE A 528 2.37 4.68 -24.26
N ALA A 529 2.59 5.49 -25.31
CA ALA A 529 3.72 5.31 -26.21
C ALA A 529 5.07 5.44 -25.48
N GLY A 530 5.18 6.40 -24.55
CA GLY A 530 6.36 6.58 -23.72
C GLY A 530 6.62 5.40 -22.78
N LEU A 531 5.58 4.84 -22.16
CA LEU A 531 5.69 3.61 -21.35
C LEU A 531 6.12 2.41 -22.21
N ALA A 532 5.55 2.25 -23.40
CA ALA A 532 5.90 1.17 -24.31
C ALA A 532 7.39 1.25 -24.72
N GLY A 533 7.87 2.45 -25.08
CA GLY A 533 9.29 2.68 -25.37
C GLY A 533 10.18 2.38 -24.17
N LEU A 534 9.81 2.84 -22.97
CA LEU A 534 10.54 2.55 -21.74
C LEU A 534 10.58 1.04 -21.43
N ALA A 535 9.46 0.33 -21.57
CA ALA A 535 9.35 -1.11 -21.36
C ALA A 535 10.21 -1.92 -22.35
N ALA A 536 10.34 -1.44 -23.59
CA ALA A 536 11.20 -2.03 -24.61
C ALA A 536 12.69 -1.72 -24.41
N GLY A 537 13.04 -0.74 -23.58
CA GLY A 537 14.41 -0.24 -23.44
C GLY A 537 14.81 0.75 -24.54
N GLU A 538 13.84 1.33 -25.24
CA GLU A 538 14.00 2.29 -26.33
C GLU A 538 13.21 3.58 -25.99
N PRO A 539 13.65 4.37 -24.97
CA PRO A 539 12.93 5.55 -24.54
C PRO A 539 12.86 6.60 -25.66
N GLY A 540 11.63 7.04 -25.98
CA GLY A 540 11.37 8.09 -26.98
C GLY A 540 11.59 9.51 -26.45
N ALA A 541 11.32 10.52 -27.29
CA ALA A 541 11.58 11.94 -27.01
C ALA A 541 10.86 12.52 -25.77
N GLY A 542 9.77 11.87 -25.30
CA GLY A 542 9.02 12.25 -24.10
C GLY A 542 9.46 11.54 -22.82
N VAL A 543 10.54 10.75 -22.85
CA VAL A 543 10.98 9.95 -21.70
C VAL A 543 12.35 10.43 -21.23
N VAL A 544 12.43 10.82 -19.95
CA VAL A 544 13.69 11.15 -19.28
C VAL A 544 14.01 10.04 -18.31
N ALA A 545 15.09 9.30 -18.54
CA ALA A 545 15.54 8.22 -17.66
C ALA A 545 16.94 8.48 -17.10
N GLY A 546 17.21 8.00 -15.89
CA GLY A 546 18.51 8.14 -15.26
C GLY A 546 18.59 7.42 -13.93
N GLN A 547 19.77 7.44 -13.32
CA GLN A 547 19.99 6.91 -11.98
C GLN A 547 20.17 8.08 -11.00
N GLY A 548 19.40 8.08 -9.91
CA GLY A 548 19.54 9.04 -8.84
C GLY A 548 20.89 8.86 -8.13
N VAL A 549 21.67 9.94 -8.04
CA VAL A 549 22.91 9.96 -7.24
C VAL A 549 22.55 10.41 -5.83
N ALA A 550 22.65 9.51 -4.85
CA ALA A 550 22.53 9.90 -3.44
C ALA A 550 23.69 10.84 -3.05
N GLY A 551 23.40 11.96 -2.39
CA GLY A 551 24.43 12.83 -1.80
C GLY A 551 24.86 14.06 -2.62
N GLY A 552 24.00 14.64 -3.45
CA GLY A 552 24.29 15.90 -4.14
C GLY A 552 24.64 17.05 -3.17
N ARG A 553 25.59 17.93 -3.55
CA ARG A 553 26.05 19.10 -2.76
C ARG A 553 25.03 20.26 -2.68
N GLY A 554 23.74 19.96 -2.78
CA GLY A 554 22.65 20.93 -2.90
C GLY A 554 22.45 21.47 -4.33
N VAL A 555 21.27 22.05 -4.57
CA VAL A 555 20.90 22.64 -5.87
C VAL A 555 21.52 24.03 -6.03
N VAL A 556 22.00 24.36 -7.22
CA VAL A 556 22.48 25.72 -7.56
C VAL A 556 21.59 26.31 -8.63
N PHE A 557 21.02 27.49 -8.40
CA PHE A 557 20.33 28.24 -9.45
C PHE A 557 21.32 29.15 -10.17
N VAL A 558 21.37 29.03 -11.50
CA VAL A 558 22.25 29.81 -12.36
C VAL A 558 21.41 30.80 -13.17
N PHE A 559 21.75 32.08 -13.06
CA PHE A 559 21.04 33.20 -13.67
C PHE A 559 21.89 33.78 -14.81
N PRO A 560 21.60 33.46 -16.09
CA PRO A 560 22.42 33.93 -17.20
C PRO A 560 22.31 35.44 -17.45
N GLY A 561 23.23 35.95 -18.28
CA GLY A 561 23.24 37.33 -18.74
C GLY A 561 22.31 37.57 -19.94
N GLN A 562 22.66 38.56 -20.76
CA GLN A 562 21.97 38.85 -22.02
C GLN A 562 22.26 37.76 -23.05
N GLY A 563 21.28 37.41 -23.89
CA GLY A 563 21.41 36.42 -24.96
C GLY A 563 20.42 35.24 -24.85
N SER A 564 19.71 35.11 -23.72
CA SER A 564 18.70 34.07 -23.50
C SER A 564 17.28 34.47 -23.93
N GLN A 565 17.08 35.74 -24.33
CA GLN A 565 15.78 36.25 -24.75
C GLN A 565 15.34 35.69 -26.11
N TRP A 566 14.02 35.55 -26.28
CA TRP A 566 13.38 35.26 -27.57
C TRP A 566 11.96 35.84 -27.57
N VAL A 567 11.42 36.12 -28.77
CA VAL A 567 10.10 36.74 -28.92
C VAL A 567 9.01 35.77 -28.48
N GLY A 568 8.19 36.19 -27.52
CA GLY A 568 7.15 35.35 -26.93
C GLY A 568 7.60 34.51 -25.73
N MET A 569 8.84 34.72 -25.23
CA MET A 569 9.27 34.09 -23.99
C MET A 569 8.28 34.34 -22.85
N ALA A 570 8.16 33.38 -21.93
CA ALA A 570 7.26 33.43 -20.78
C ALA A 570 5.74 33.40 -21.05
N ARG A 571 5.26 33.66 -22.27
CA ARG A 571 3.81 33.71 -22.59
C ARG A 571 3.06 32.42 -22.26
N GLY A 572 3.67 31.26 -22.54
CA GLY A 572 3.07 29.98 -22.18
C GLY A 572 2.89 29.83 -20.66
N LEU A 573 3.93 30.14 -19.88
CA LEU A 573 3.90 30.05 -18.41
C LEU A 573 2.96 31.07 -17.76
N LEU A 574 2.81 32.27 -18.34
CA LEU A 574 1.81 33.24 -17.90
C LEU A 574 0.38 32.68 -17.98
N ALA A 575 0.11 31.82 -18.96
CA ALA A 575 -1.20 31.23 -19.16
C ALA A 575 -1.45 30.02 -18.25
N VAL A 576 -0.43 29.18 -18.02
CA VAL A 576 -0.60 27.87 -17.37
C VAL A 576 -0.12 27.79 -15.92
N SER A 577 0.70 28.75 -15.45
CA SER A 577 1.28 28.71 -14.10
C SER A 577 0.87 29.94 -13.29
N PRO A 578 -0.09 29.81 -12.35
CA PRO A 578 -0.50 30.90 -11.47
C PRO A 578 0.68 31.48 -10.67
N VAL A 579 1.58 30.62 -10.20
CA VAL A 579 2.81 31.02 -9.47
C VAL A 579 3.71 31.90 -10.33
N PHE A 580 3.89 31.54 -11.60
CA PHE A 580 4.69 32.33 -12.53
C PHE A 580 4.02 33.67 -12.84
N ALA A 581 2.71 33.64 -13.13
CA ALA A 581 1.93 34.83 -13.46
C ALA A 581 1.87 35.84 -12.31
N GLU A 582 1.67 35.38 -11.08
CA GLU A 582 1.71 36.20 -9.88
C GLU A 582 3.07 36.90 -9.75
N ARG A 583 4.18 36.14 -9.84
CA ARG A 583 5.52 36.69 -9.69
C ARG A 583 5.89 37.66 -10.82
N MET A 584 5.48 37.38 -12.06
CA MET A 584 5.62 38.31 -13.18
C MET A 584 4.85 39.61 -12.94
N GLY A 585 3.63 39.51 -12.39
CA GLY A 585 2.81 40.67 -12.02
C GLY A 585 3.44 41.53 -10.92
N GLU A 586 4.08 40.90 -9.93
CA GLU A 586 4.88 41.61 -8.91
C GLU A 586 6.07 42.34 -9.53
N CYS A 587 6.82 41.68 -10.43
CA CYS A 587 7.92 42.28 -11.16
C CYS A 587 7.45 43.46 -12.02
N ALA A 588 6.31 43.34 -12.71
CA ALA A 588 5.72 44.43 -13.49
C ALA A 588 5.47 45.66 -12.61
N ARG A 589 4.77 45.48 -11.47
CA ARG A 589 4.50 46.56 -10.51
C ARG A 589 5.79 47.20 -9.98
N ALA A 590 6.81 46.40 -9.70
CA ALA A 590 8.10 46.90 -9.21
C ALA A 590 8.87 47.71 -10.27
N LEU A 591 8.67 47.44 -11.56
CA LEU A 591 9.34 48.16 -12.66
C LEU A 591 8.67 49.48 -13.03
N VAL A 592 7.36 49.64 -12.82
CA VAL A 592 6.57 50.84 -13.19
C VAL A 592 7.28 52.17 -12.88
N PRO A 593 7.93 52.39 -11.71
CA PRO A 593 8.58 53.67 -11.42
C PRO A 593 9.81 54.00 -12.28
N PHE A 594 10.34 53.03 -13.04
CA PHE A 594 11.64 53.13 -13.70
C PHE A 594 11.60 52.98 -15.23
N VAL A 595 10.47 52.55 -15.79
CA VAL A 595 10.29 52.24 -17.22
C VAL A 595 9.04 52.93 -17.79
N GLU A 596 8.99 53.11 -19.11
CA GLU A 596 7.88 53.75 -19.84
C GLU A 596 7.09 52.77 -20.72
N TRP A 597 7.25 51.47 -20.47
CA TRP A 597 6.66 50.37 -21.23
C TRP A 597 6.03 49.36 -20.26
N ASP A 598 5.04 48.61 -20.75
CA ASP A 598 4.42 47.53 -19.97
C ASP A 598 5.19 46.21 -20.12
N LEU A 599 5.49 45.54 -19.01
CA LEU A 599 6.29 44.31 -18.98
C LEU A 599 5.66 43.17 -19.78
N LEU A 600 4.33 43.05 -19.74
CA LEU A 600 3.62 41.94 -20.36
C LEU A 600 3.42 42.18 -21.87
N GLU A 601 3.23 43.45 -22.27
CA GLU A 601 3.09 43.82 -23.69
C GLU A 601 4.38 43.59 -24.48
N VAL A 602 5.55 43.97 -23.91
CA VAL A 602 6.84 43.88 -24.62
C VAL A 602 7.33 42.44 -24.85
N LEU A 603 6.74 41.43 -24.20
CA LEU A 603 7.11 40.02 -24.39
C LEU A 603 6.88 39.55 -25.85
N GLY A 604 5.93 40.17 -26.56
CA GLY A 604 5.63 39.85 -27.96
C GLY A 604 6.26 40.79 -28.99
N ASP A 605 7.02 41.80 -28.55
CA ASP A 605 7.57 42.84 -29.44
C ASP A 605 9.06 42.62 -29.67
N GLU A 606 9.42 42.17 -30.88
CA GLU A 606 10.79 41.95 -31.30
C GLU A 606 11.64 43.23 -31.26
N GLY A 607 11.07 44.36 -31.67
CA GLY A 607 11.75 45.65 -31.68
C GLY A 607 12.02 46.16 -30.26
N ALA A 608 11.08 45.93 -29.34
CA ALA A 608 11.28 46.23 -27.93
C ALA A 608 12.36 45.33 -27.32
N LEU A 609 12.33 44.01 -27.55
CA LEU A 609 13.32 43.06 -27.02
C LEU A 609 14.73 43.23 -27.60
N ALA A 610 14.89 43.92 -28.74
CA ALA A 610 16.20 44.31 -29.26
C ALA A 610 16.86 45.45 -28.45
N ARG A 611 16.09 46.22 -27.68
CA ARG A 611 16.60 47.34 -26.88
C ARG A 611 17.12 46.88 -25.53
N VAL A 612 18.35 47.29 -25.19
CA VAL A 612 19.01 46.88 -23.93
C VAL A 612 18.25 47.34 -22.67
N ASP A 613 17.64 48.52 -22.71
CA ASP A 613 16.84 49.10 -21.63
C ASP A 613 15.46 48.44 -21.44
N VAL A 614 15.08 47.54 -22.35
CA VAL A 614 13.90 46.69 -22.25
C VAL A 614 14.32 45.26 -21.88
N VAL A 615 15.26 44.68 -22.61
CA VAL A 615 15.58 43.25 -22.49
C VAL A 615 16.16 42.86 -21.12
N GLN A 616 17.00 43.70 -20.49
CA GLN A 616 17.59 43.33 -19.19
C GLN A 616 16.55 43.31 -18.05
N PRO A 617 15.68 44.33 -17.91
CA PRO A 617 14.58 44.26 -16.95
C PRO A 617 13.59 43.12 -17.22
N VAL A 618 13.26 42.84 -18.48
CA VAL A 618 12.38 41.72 -18.83
C VAL A 618 13.02 40.38 -18.45
N LEU A 619 14.29 40.15 -18.81
CA LEU A 619 15.02 38.93 -18.46
C LEU A 619 15.12 38.74 -16.94
N TRP A 620 15.36 39.81 -16.18
CA TRP A 620 15.34 39.77 -14.72
C TRP A 620 13.98 39.28 -14.19
N ALA A 621 12.88 39.85 -14.68
CA ALA A 621 11.54 39.46 -14.26
C ALA A 621 11.23 37.99 -14.58
N VAL A 622 11.59 37.53 -15.78
CA VAL A 622 11.41 36.13 -16.21
C VAL A 622 12.25 35.19 -15.33
N MET A 623 13.52 35.50 -15.11
CA MET A 623 14.42 34.67 -14.30
C MET A 623 13.95 34.54 -12.85
N VAL A 624 13.55 35.64 -12.21
CA VAL A 624 13.04 35.63 -10.83
C VAL A 624 11.70 34.89 -10.75
N SER A 625 10.87 34.97 -11.78
CA SER A 625 9.60 34.24 -11.85
C SER A 625 9.79 32.74 -12.06
N LEU A 626 10.73 32.33 -12.92
CA LEU A 626 11.13 30.92 -13.06
C LEU A 626 11.68 30.33 -11.77
N ALA A 627 12.53 31.09 -11.05
CA ALA A 627 13.04 30.67 -9.75
C ALA A 627 11.89 30.42 -8.74
N ARG A 628 10.86 31.26 -8.76
CA ARG A 628 9.68 31.10 -7.90
C ARG A 628 8.87 29.84 -8.23
N VAL A 629 8.74 29.49 -9.51
CA VAL A 629 8.11 28.22 -9.95
C VAL A 629 8.87 27.03 -9.40
N TRP A 630 10.19 26.98 -9.58
CA TRP A 630 11.01 25.89 -9.04
C TRP A 630 10.88 25.75 -7.52
N GLN A 631 10.91 26.88 -6.79
CA GLN A 631 10.70 26.90 -5.34
C GLN A 631 9.31 26.40 -4.94
N SER A 632 8.27 26.70 -5.72
CA SER A 632 6.91 26.21 -5.45
C SER A 632 6.77 24.69 -5.59
N LEU A 633 7.66 24.06 -6.36
CA LEU A 633 7.76 22.60 -6.52
C LEU A 633 8.72 21.97 -5.50
N GLY A 634 9.13 22.71 -4.46
CA GLY A 634 10.04 22.23 -3.41
C GLY A 634 11.53 22.28 -3.76
N VAL A 635 11.91 22.80 -4.93
CA VAL A 635 13.33 22.93 -5.31
C VAL A 635 13.90 24.23 -4.76
N THR A 636 14.60 24.15 -3.64
CA THR A 636 15.26 25.29 -2.99
C THR A 636 16.76 25.33 -3.30
N PRO A 637 17.30 26.46 -3.80
CA PRO A 637 18.73 26.57 -4.08
C PRO A 637 19.54 26.65 -2.78
N ALA A 638 20.60 25.84 -2.68
CA ALA A 638 21.64 25.98 -1.65
C ALA A 638 22.63 27.11 -1.99
N ALA A 639 22.77 27.43 -3.27
CA ALA A 639 23.52 28.58 -3.75
C ALA A 639 22.89 29.17 -5.01
N VAL A 640 23.22 30.42 -5.29
CA VAL A 640 22.85 31.11 -6.54
C VAL A 640 24.11 31.68 -7.19
N VAL A 641 24.15 31.69 -8.52
CA VAL A 641 25.23 32.31 -9.30
C VAL A 641 24.60 33.10 -10.44
N GLY A 642 25.05 34.33 -10.64
CA GLY A 642 24.61 35.16 -11.75
C GLY A 642 25.74 35.51 -12.70
N HIS A 643 25.44 35.64 -13.98
CA HIS A 643 26.38 36.12 -14.98
C HIS A 643 26.07 37.58 -15.34
N SER A 644 26.94 38.51 -14.93
CA SER A 644 26.76 39.96 -15.15
C SER A 644 25.40 40.44 -14.61
N GLN A 645 24.49 40.91 -15.45
CA GLN A 645 23.14 41.33 -15.02
C GLN A 645 22.32 40.22 -14.37
N GLY A 646 22.64 38.95 -14.65
CA GLY A 646 22.02 37.80 -13.98
C GLY A 646 22.26 37.81 -12.47
N GLU A 647 23.32 38.46 -11.98
CA GLU A 647 23.55 38.62 -10.53
C GLU A 647 22.46 39.44 -9.84
N ILE A 648 21.76 40.32 -10.56
CA ILE A 648 20.63 41.07 -10.01
C ILE A 648 19.47 40.11 -9.68
N ALA A 649 19.20 39.13 -10.57
CA ALA A 649 18.21 38.10 -10.33
C ALA A 649 18.66 37.14 -9.22
N ALA A 650 19.93 36.71 -9.24
CA ALA A 650 20.52 35.86 -8.20
C ALA A 650 20.42 36.51 -6.80
N ALA A 651 20.85 37.77 -6.67
CA ALA A 651 20.77 38.53 -5.43
C ALA A 651 19.33 38.72 -4.95
N CYS A 652 18.38 38.92 -5.87
CA CYS A 652 16.96 38.99 -5.52
C CYS A 652 16.44 37.65 -4.97
N VAL A 653 16.76 36.54 -5.63
CA VAL A 653 16.31 35.19 -5.22
C VAL A 653 16.96 34.75 -3.91
N ALA A 654 18.22 35.13 -3.66
CA ALA A 654 18.91 34.88 -2.40
C ALA A 654 18.48 35.83 -1.26
N GLY A 655 17.61 36.81 -1.52
CA GLY A 655 17.17 37.79 -0.53
C GLY A 655 18.17 38.91 -0.23
N GLY A 656 19.26 39.01 -0.99
CA GLY A 656 20.25 40.09 -0.89
C GLY A 656 19.76 41.43 -1.47
N LEU A 657 18.78 41.39 -2.38
CA LEU A 657 18.06 42.57 -2.86
C LEU A 657 16.55 42.38 -2.71
N SER A 658 15.85 43.42 -2.27
CA SER A 658 14.39 43.46 -2.35
C SER A 658 13.94 43.43 -3.82
N LEU A 659 12.70 43.02 -4.08
CA LEU A 659 12.16 43.02 -5.45
C LEU A 659 12.18 44.42 -6.07
N ALA A 660 11.86 45.45 -5.28
CA ALA A 660 11.87 46.84 -5.72
C ALA A 660 13.29 47.35 -6.01
N ASP A 661 14.27 47.00 -5.18
CA ASP A 661 15.66 47.38 -5.41
C ASP A 661 16.24 46.67 -6.63
N ALA A 662 15.95 45.38 -6.80
CA ALA A 662 16.38 44.63 -7.98
C ALA A 662 15.75 45.18 -9.28
N ALA A 663 14.46 45.54 -9.26
CA ALA A 663 13.80 46.23 -10.36
C ALA A 663 14.48 47.56 -10.70
N ARG A 664 14.77 48.38 -9.68
CA ARG A 664 15.49 49.65 -9.82
C ARG A 664 16.87 49.45 -10.43
N VAL A 665 17.66 48.53 -9.90
CA VAL A 665 19.03 48.26 -10.39
C VAL A 665 18.97 47.79 -11.84
N SER A 666 18.07 46.87 -12.18
CA SER A 666 17.91 46.35 -13.54
C SER A 666 17.51 47.44 -14.54
N ALA A 667 16.50 48.24 -14.22
CA ALA A 667 16.00 49.30 -15.09
C ALA A 667 16.98 50.48 -15.24
N VAL A 668 17.58 50.95 -14.14
CA VAL A 668 18.49 52.11 -14.20
C VAL A 668 19.79 51.75 -14.89
N ARG A 669 20.38 50.58 -14.60
CA ARG A 669 21.61 50.08 -15.26
C ARG A 669 21.42 49.98 -16.77
N SER A 670 20.35 49.31 -17.19
CA SER A 670 20.08 49.06 -18.60
C SER A 670 19.81 50.36 -19.38
N ARG A 671 19.06 51.30 -18.79
CA ARG A 671 18.85 52.65 -19.34
C ARG A 671 20.13 53.45 -19.50
N MET A 672 21.07 53.35 -18.54
CA MET A 672 22.37 54.02 -18.65
C MET A 672 23.20 53.45 -19.82
N ILE A 673 23.19 52.13 -20.01
CA ILE A 673 23.87 51.48 -21.14
C ILE A 673 23.24 51.95 -22.46
N ALA A 674 21.91 51.93 -22.57
CA ALA A 674 21.18 52.35 -23.76
C ALA A 674 21.50 53.80 -24.16
N ARG A 675 21.53 54.73 -23.21
CA ARG A 675 21.71 56.17 -23.50
C ARG A 675 23.16 56.56 -23.74
N SER A 676 24.11 55.92 -23.06
CA SER A 676 25.49 56.41 -23.00
C SER A 676 26.50 55.57 -23.78
N LEU A 677 26.21 54.28 -24.01
CA LEU A 677 27.16 53.31 -24.56
C LEU A 677 26.69 52.65 -25.86
N ALA A 678 25.39 52.69 -26.16
CA ALA A 678 24.85 52.11 -27.40
C ALA A 678 25.54 52.71 -28.63
N GLY A 679 25.99 51.85 -29.55
CA GLY A 679 26.72 52.23 -30.76
C GLY A 679 28.19 52.63 -30.57
N ARG A 680 28.71 52.63 -29.33
CA ARG A 680 30.11 53.01 -29.02
C ARG A 680 31.05 51.83 -28.79
N GLY A 681 30.54 50.61 -28.80
CA GLY A 681 31.32 49.39 -28.56
C GLY A 681 30.56 48.13 -28.97
N GLY A 682 31.27 47.01 -28.98
CA GLY A 682 30.73 45.68 -29.28
C GLY A 682 31.30 44.63 -28.35
N MET A 683 30.68 43.45 -28.36
CA MET A 683 31.16 42.27 -27.64
C MET A 683 31.19 41.09 -28.60
N VAL A 684 32.15 40.19 -28.41
CA VAL A 684 32.30 38.96 -29.19
C VAL A 684 32.55 37.78 -28.24
N SER A 685 31.96 36.63 -28.54
CA SER A 685 32.28 35.38 -27.85
C SER A 685 33.45 34.71 -28.57
N VAL A 686 34.52 34.42 -27.84
CA VAL A 686 35.74 33.81 -28.38
C VAL A 686 35.88 32.41 -27.78
N GLY A 687 35.89 31.38 -28.64
CA GLY A 687 36.04 29.98 -28.24
C GLY A 687 37.47 29.59 -27.89
N LEU A 688 38.21 30.44 -27.17
CA LEU A 688 39.60 30.21 -26.75
C LEU A 688 39.74 30.39 -25.23
N PRO A 689 40.70 29.70 -24.58
CA PRO A 689 41.05 29.96 -23.19
C PRO A 689 41.51 31.40 -22.96
N LEU A 690 41.28 31.94 -21.74
CA LEU A 690 41.62 33.33 -21.40
C LEU A 690 43.06 33.73 -21.75
N ALA A 691 44.02 32.88 -21.40
CA ALA A 691 45.45 33.15 -21.64
C ALA A 691 45.79 33.34 -23.11
N GLU A 692 45.07 32.68 -24.03
CA GLU A 692 45.27 32.84 -25.47
C GLU A 692 44.59 34.10 -26.00
N VAL A 693 43.41 34.43 -25.46
CA VAL A 693 42.69 35.66 -25.82
C VAL A 693 43.48 36.91 -25.43
N GLU A 694 44.10 36.91 -24.25
CA GLU A 694 44.91 38.05 -23.78
C GLU A 694 46.09 38.34 -24.73
N LEU A 695 46.68 37.32 -25.36
CA LEU A 695 47.74 37.49 -26.35
C LEU A 695 47.24 38.11 -27.67
N LEU A 696 45.95 38.00 -27.97
CA LEU A 696 45.33 38.50 -29.21
C LEU A 696 44.79 39.93 -29.09
N ILE A 697 44.64 40.47 -27.87
CA ILE A 697 44.04 41.78 -27.60
C ILE A 697 45.09 42.86 -27.28
N VAL A 698 46.39 42.53 -27.38
CA VAL A 698 47.51 43.48 -27.14
C VAL A 698 47.69 44.48 -28.27
#